data_AF-A0A6P6L004-F1
#
_entry.id   AF-A0A6P6L004-F1
#
_cell.length_a   1.000
_cell.length_b   1.000
_cell.length_c   1.000
_cell.angle_alpha   90.00
_cell.angle_beta   90.00
_cell.angle_gamma   90.00
#
_symmetry.space_group_name_H-M   'P 1'
#
loop_
_entity.id
_entity.type
_entity.pdbx_description
1 polymer ?
#
loop_
_entity_poly.entity_id
_entity_poly.type
_entity_poly.pdbx_seq_one_letter_code
_entity_poly.pdbx_strand_id
1 'polypeptide(L)'
;MEFQQSSDSLVSVDSELAQCETEVNTLLKIISDLNRKMDSLQISREMKASESPVRVSGSAPQQGSILTVVDAGTASVQSKNVCRDTEGGSSELWQELQRVVSALEASSGQGRNMLRPQTQDAETIRAKHLSAARERWVQATQVLEEMERDLGISYPSALPPDERRQYQRDVLSLYKHNQDLSACLKSRQGELVGAERTLTDLEEEKKWVQEKVVDLKRKWLYGVSRSPPVSPSLSSSRTSSPCFSSPPYPGSPLLSRKLPSGFRPDSPPSPSTVDSVLQAEIDKLQRCLERLKARNERLNAALVKRKGESEQLSMSLSRQEADSSALHMALAYCEECEEAYRDLLSLCEARKQQNTETISTPKSDLTKSTDEILYKGETSSSPPEGTAETRPYSLSEKQFEDKAGVILQRISRLKQDRAAVCIPQQGEAGEGKISPDTGTLAGVRGRASSLSKNTKEEKAALLYELVTVREEMSEMRGNLRLLEKERRCLDLALMVQSAQDSAGALILDSLRDELGERRATQQRIAENLAKLEGGGGIPGPRNHSILRELQATLQREQSLRKRVAALRESLDSALTDSTTQRRINREEIARLSRYHNKVSSTSRSSRKKHQEQLWRLEKQIAVMSERHAKEEAELSATLEAMEWKREETIL
;
A
#
# COMPACT_ATOMS: atom_id res chain seq x y z
N MET A 1 44.57 -42.43 -36.38
CA MET A 1 44.50 -40.96 -36.14
C MET A 1 43.62 -40.65 -34.92
N GLU A 2 42.74 -41.57 -34.50
CA GLU A 2 41.77 -41.33 -33.43
C GLU A 2 42.38 -41.11 -32.02
N PHE A 3 43.56 -41.67 -31.72
CA PHE A 3 44.22 -41.50 -30.40
C PHE A 3 44.61 -40.04 -30.08
N GLN A 4 44.73 -39.17 -31.09
CA GLN A 4 44.99 -37.73 -30.86
C GLN A 4 43.71 -37.04 -30.37
N GLN A 5 42.61 -37.20 -31.10
CA GLN A 5 41.33 -36.54 -30.82
C GLN A 5 40.72 -36.96 -29.48
N SER A 6 40.91 -38.21 -29.04
CA SER A 6 40.50 -38.66 -27.71
C SER A 6 41.34 -38.07 -26.58
N SER A 7 42.60 -37.72 -26.83
CA SER A 7 43.46 -37.00 -25.88
C SER A 7 43.01 -35.55 -25.72
N ASP A 8 42.79 -34.86 -26.84
CA ASP A 8 42.37 -33.44 -26.84
C ASP A 8 40.98 -33.25 -26.20
N SER A 9 40.06 -34.22 -26.41
CA SER A 9 38.73 -34.25 -25.79
C SER A 9 38.78 -34.36 -24.26
N LEU A 10 39.64 -35.24 -23.72
CA LEU A 10 39.81 -35.37 -22.27
C LEU A 10 40.37 -34.09 -21.63
N VAL A 11 41.33 -33.44 -22.30
CA VAL A 11 41.89 -32.15 -21.83
C VAL A 11 40.84 -31.04 -21.83
N SER A 12 39.89 -31.03 -22.77
CA SER A 12 38.74 -30.11 -22.73
C SER A 12 37.89 -30.35 -21.48
N VAL A 13 37.47 -31.60 -21.25
CA VAL A 13 36.62 -31.98 -20.11
C VAL A 13 37.28 -31.67 -18.76
N ASP A 14 38.58 -31.95 -18.60
CA ASP A 14 39.32 -31.59 -17.38
C ASP A 14 39.40 -30.07 -17.18
N SER A 15 39.49 -29.29 -18.27
CA SER A 15 39.49 -27.82 -18.19
C SER A 15 38.10 -27.23 -17.85
N GLU A 16 37.04 -27.84 -18.38
CA GLU A 16 35.64 -27.50 -18.08
C GLU A 16 35.29 -27.86 -16.62
N LEU A 17 35.79 -29.00 -16.12
CA LEU A 17 35.65 -29.41 -14.73
C LEU A 17 36.38 -28.44 -13.79
N ALA A 18 37.62 -28.07 -14.11
CA ALA A 18 38.37 -27.08 -13.35
C ALA A 18 37.69 -25.70 -13.36
N GLN A 19 37.11 -25.28 -14.48
CA GLN A 19 36.29 -24.06 -14.53
C GLN A 19 35.08 -24.18 -13.59
N CYS A 20 34.31 -25.28 -13.67
CA CYS A 20 33.19 -25.54 -12.76
C CYS A 20 33.60 -25.50 -11.28
N GLU A 21 34.75 -26.08 -10.92
CA GLU A 21 35.29 -25.99 -9.56
C GLU A 21 35.61 -24.54 -9.15
N THR A 22 36.20 -23.73 -10.04
CA THR A 22 36.44 -22.30 -9.73
C THR A 22 35.13 -21.53 -9.55
N GLU A 23 34.13 -21.77 -10.40
CA GLU A 23 32.82 -21.13 -10.31
C GLU A 23 32.10 -21.51 -9.01
N VAL A 24 32.06 -22.80 -8.65
CA VAL A 24 31.53 -23.28 -7.36
C VAL A 24 32.26 -22.64 -6.18
N ASN A 25 33.59 -22.53 -6.24
CA ASN A 25 34.37 -21.86 -5.19
C ASN A 25 34.05 -20.35 -5.10
N THR A 26 33.80 -19.66 -6.22
CA THR A 26 33.34 -18.25 -6.17
C THR A 26 31.92 -18.13 -5.61
N LEU A 27 31.00 -19.05 -5.94
CA LEU A 27 29.64 -19.08 -5.40
C LEU A 27 29.64 -19.33 -3.90
N LEU A 28 30.40 -20.32 -3.41
CA LEU A 28 30.59 -20.57 -1.98
C LEU A 28 31.15 -19.35 -1.25
N LYS A 29 32.11 -18.64 -1.87
CA LYS A 29 32.66 -17.40 -1.33
C LYS A 29 31.60 -16.29 -1.26
N ILE A 30 30.80 -16.10 -2.32
CA ILE A 30 29.68 -15.14 -2.35
C ILE A 30 28.64 -15.48 -1.27
N ILE A 31 28.29 -16.76 -1.11
CA ILE A 31 27.37 -17.25 -0.06
C ILE A 31 27.93 -16.95 1.34
N SER A 32 29.22 -17.20 1.59
CA SER A 32 29.85 -16.88 2.88
C SER A 32 29.82 -15.37 3.19
N ASP A 33 30.02 -14.55 2.15
CA ASP A 33 30.04 -13.10 2.26
C ASP A 33 28.62 -12.51 2.39
N LEU A 34 27.60 -13.20 1.86
CA LEU A 34 26.18 -12.90 2.05
C LEU A 34 25.71 -13.31 3.45
N ASN A 35 26.05 -14.51 3.92
CA ASN A 35 25.74 -14.96 5.29
C ASN A 35 26.33 -13.98 6.32
N ARG A 36 27.62 -13.64 6.19
CA ARG A 36 28.28 -12.64 7.05
C ARG A 36 27.60 -11.26 7.03
N LYS A 37 27.00 -10.86 5.90
CA LYS A 37 26.19 -9.64 5.78
C LYS A 37 24.81 -9.80 6.43
N MET A 38 24.16 -10.96 6.31
CA MET A 38 22.91 -11.26 7.00
C MET A 38 23.11 -11.28 8.51
N ASP A 39 24.15 -11.95 9.02
CA ASP A 39 24.52 -11.94 10.45
C ASP A 39 24.75 -10.51 10.96
N SER A 40 25.51 -9.71 10.21
CA SER A 40 25.75 -8.29 10.54
C SER A 40 24.46 -7.47 10.56
N LEU A 41 23.50 -7.76 9.68
CA LEU A 41 22.18 -7.13 9.64
C LEU A 41 21.26 -7.64 10.76
N GLN A 42 21.40 -8.88 11.19
CA GLN A 42 20.63 -9.51 12.26
C GLN A 42 21.07 -9.02 13.64
N ILE A 43 22.38 -8.94 13.88
CA ILE A 43 22.98 -8.24 15.04
C ILE A 43 22.54 -6.77 15.05
N SER A 44 22.54 -6.10 13.89
CA SER A 44 22.01 -4.73 13.73
C SER A 44 20.49 -4.60 13.90
N ARG A 45 19.75 -5.72 14.04
CA ARG A 45 18.30 -5.78 14.24
C ARG A 45 17.97 -6.04 15.72
N GLU A 46 18.70 -6.93 16.37
CA GLU A 46 18.62 -7.15 17.83
C GLU A 46 19.08 -5.90 18.60
N MET A 47 20.20 -5.30 18.19
CA MET A 47 20.71 -4.03 18.75
C MET A 47 19.80 -2.82 18.46
N LYS A 48 18.78 -2.97 17.60
CA LYS A 48 17.71 -1.98 17.37
C LYS A 48 16.36 -2.37 17.98
N ALA A 49 16.24 -3.56 18.56
CA ALA A 49 15.09 -3.93 19.38
C ALA A 49 15.22 -3.38 20.81
N SER A 50 16.46 -3.16 21.27
CA SER A 50 16.78 -2.65 22.62
C SER A 50 16.90 -1.11 22.72
N GLU A 51 17.24 -0.39 21.64
CA GLU A 51 17.21 1.09 21.62
C GLU A 51 16.12 1.63 20.67
N SER A 52 15.16 2.39 21.20
CA SER A 52 14.15 3.12 20.43
C SER A 52 14.45 4.63 20.35
N PRO A 53 14.97 5.15 19.21
CA PRO A 53 15.29 6.56 19.07
C PRO A 53 14.09 7.41 18.66
N VAL A 54 13.42 8.04 19.63
CA VAL A 54 12.45 9.11 19.37
C VAL A 54 13.13 10.26 18.62
N ARG A 55 12.82 10.41 17.32
CA ARG A 55 13.45 11.42 16.46
C ARG A 55 12.54 12.62 16.25
N VAL A 56 12.61 13.58 17.18
CA VAL A 56 12.06 14.93 16.98
C VAL A 56 12.94 15.66 15.97
N SER A 57 12.38 15.98 14.80
CA SER A 57 13.01 16.91 13.84
C SER A 57 12.43 18.31 14.04
N GLY A 58 13.22 19.18 14.68
CA GLY A 58 12.92 20.62 14.72
C GLY A 58 13.20 21.30 13.36
N SER A 59 12.45 22.36 13.08
CA SER A 59 12.68 23.28 11.96
C SER A 59 12.76 24.71 12.49
N ALA A 60 13.75 25.47 12.03
CA ALA A 60 14.01 26.84 12.47
C ALA A 60 12.90 27.82 11.99
N PRO A 61 12.70 28.96 12.67
CA PRO A 61 11.60 29.88 12.36
C PRO A 61 11.85 30.71 11.10
N GLN A 62 10.76 31.06 10.40
CA GLN A 62 10.69 32.23 9.52
C GLN A 62 9.57 33.16 10.02
N GLN A 63 9.72 34.46 9.75
CA GLN A 63 8.87 35.54 10.29
C GLN A 63 7.76 35.94 9.31
N GLY A 64 6.65 36.46 9.84
CA GLY A 64 5.57 37.15 9.10
C GLY A 64 4.50 36.19 8.54
N SER A 65 3.25 36.19 9.00
CA SER A 65 2.42 37.38 9.29
C SER A 65 1.23 37.08 10.21
N ILE A 66 0.93 38.05 11.07
CA ILE A 66 -0.40 38.50 11.54
C ILE A 66 -1.49 37.41 11.69
N LEU A 67 -1.79 37.08 12.95
CA LEU A 67 -3.16 36.78 13.40
C LEU A 67 -3.51 37.75 14.53
N THR A 68 -4.72 38.30 14.49
CA THR A 68 -5.20 39.31 15.44
C THR A 68 -5.56 38.69 16.79
N VAL A 69 -5.04 39.27 17.87
CA VAL A 69 -5.44 38.94 19.24
C VAL A 69 -6.88 39.41 19.48
N VAL A 70 -7.66 38.60 20.17
CA VAL A 70 -8.87 39.01 20.91
C VAL A 70 -8.66 38.56 22.36
N ASP A 71 -9.05 39.39 23.33
CA ASP A 71 -8.56 39.32 24.71
C ASP A 71 -8.91 38.03 25.47
N ALA A 72 -7.91 37.50 26.17
CA ALA A 72 -8.11 36.67 27.35
C ALA A 72 -7.99 37.56 28.60
N GLY A 73 -9.13 37.98 29.15
CA GLY A 73 -9.18 38.91 30.29
C GLY A 73 -8.51 38.35 31.56
N THR A 74 -7.42 38.98 32.00
CA THR A 74 -6.66 38.56 33.18
C THR A 74 -7.34 39.01 34.49
N ALA A 75 -7.95 38.06 35.20
CA ALA A 75 -8.45 38.28 36.56
C ALA A 75 -7.30 38.30 37.59
N SER A 76 -6.79 39.49 37.88
CA SER A 76 -5.76 39.71 38.93
C SER A 76 -6.36 39.49 40.33
N VAL A 77 -6.08 38.32 40.94
CA VAL A 77 -6.44 38.06 42.35
C VAL A 77 -5.43 38.76 43.26
N GLN A 78 -5.79 39.97 43.68
CA GLN A 78 -5.00 40.76 44.62
C GLN A 78 -5.08 40.13 46.03
N SER A 79 -3.96 39.62 46.53
CA SER A 79 -3.88 39.05 47.89
C SER A 79 -4.19 40.12 48.94
N LYS A 80 -5.17 39.84 49.81
CA LYS A 80 -5.55 40.72 50.92
C LYS A 80 -5.94 39.91 52.15
N ASN A 81 -4.95 39.65 53.02
CA ASN A 81 -5.16 38.96 54.28
C ASN A 81 -6.19 39.68 55.15
N VAL A 82 -7.24 38.96 55.56
CA VAL A 82 -8.08 39.30 56.71
C VAL A 82 -8.33 38.01 57.49
N CYS A 83 -7.66 37.85 58.63
CA CYS A 83 -8.08 36.87 59.62
C CYS A 83 -9.36 37.37 60.28
N ARG A 84 -10.42 36.55 60.25
CA ARG A 84 -11.56 36.65 61.18
C ARG A 84 -12.07 35.25 61.46
N ASP A 85 -12.08 34.90 62.73
CA ASP A 85 -12.65 33.65 63.22
C ASP A 85 -14.17 33.74 63.19
N THR A 86 -14.81 32.81 62.48
CA THR A 86 -16.24 32.52 62.59
C THR A 86 -16.45 31.02 62.48
N GLU A 87 -16.81 30.39 63.59
CA GLU A 87 -17.21 28.99 63.62
C GLU A 87 -18.48 28.79 62.79
N GLY A 88 -18.39 28.02 61.69
CA GLY A 88 -19.52 27.76 60.80
C GLY A 88 -19.15 27.17 59.43
N GLY A 89 -18.03 27.59 58.84
CA GLY A 89 -17.66 27.26 57.45
C GLY A 89 -17.46 25.77 57.12
N SER A 90 -17.40 24.88 58.11
CA SER A 90 -17.20 23.43 57.89
C SER A 90 -18.33 22.79 57.06
N SER A 91 -19.58 23.19 57.28
CA SER A 91 -20.73 22.66 56.53
C SER A 91 -20.74 23.13 55.07
N GLU A 92 -20.39 24.40 54.84
CA GLU A 92 -20.33 25.00 53.51
C GLU A 92 -19.17 24.43 52.69
N LEU A 93 -18.00 24.25 53.32
CA LEU A 93 -16.84 23.60 52.68
C LEU A 93 -17.10 22.14 52.33
N TRP A 94 -17.87 21.39 53.14
CA TRP A 94 -18.28 20.02 52.78
C TRP A 94 -19.30 20.04 51.63
N GLN A 95 -20.28 20.95 51.64
CA GLN A 95 -21.21 21.09 50.51
C GLN A 95 -20.50 21.52 49.22
N GLU A 96 -19.45 22.34 49.30
CA GLU A 96 -18.59 22.71 48.18
C GLU A 96 -17.80 21.50 47.66
N LEU A 97 -17.08 20.81 48.55
CA LEU A 97 -16.28 19.63 48.21
C LEU A 97 -17.14 18.49 47.63
N GLN A 98 -18.32 18.23 48.20
CA GLN A 98 -19.25 17.22 47.70
C GLN A 98 -19.80 17.61 46.31
N ARG A 99 -20.07 18.89 46.05
CA ARG A 99 -20.49 19.37 44.73
C ARG A 99 -19.36 19.24 43.70
N VAL A 100 -18.12 19.54 44.09
CA VAL A 100 -16.93 19.35 43.23
C VAL A 100 -16.68 17.86 42.95
N VAL A 101 -16.83 16.98 43.94
CA VAL A 101 -16.74 15.53 43.75
C VAL A 101 -17.83 15.03 42.81
N SER A 102 -19.10 15.38 43.02
CA SER A 102 -20.18 14.95 42.10
C SER A 102 -20.06 15.55 40.70
N ALA A 103 -19.49 16.75 40.53
CA ALA A 103 -19.15 17.31 39.23
C ALA A 103 -18.00 16.55 38.55
N LEU A 104 -16.98 16.13 39.32
CA LEU A 104 -15.87 15.31 38.83
C LEU A 104 -16.34 13.89 38.45
N GLU A 105 -17.24 13.30 39.25
CA GLU A 105 -17.88 12.01 38.96
C GLU A 105 -18.76 12.07 37.71
N ALA A 106 -19.57 13.13 37.56
CA ALA A 106 -20.35 13.37 36.35
C ALA A 106 -19.45 13.54 35.11
N SER A 107 -18.39 14.35 35.21
CA SER A 107 -17.39 14.53 34.14
C SER A 107 -16.68 13.22 33.79
N SER A 108 -16.26 12.45 34.79
CA SER A 108 -15.61 11.14 34.62
C SER A 108 -16.56 10.07 34.05
N GLY A 109 -17.84 10.10 34.43
CA GLY A 109 -18.88 9.24 33.89
C GLY A 109 -19.20 9.58 32.43
N GLN A 110 -19.29 10.88 32.12
CA GLN A 110 -19.51 11.38 30.75
C GLN A 110 -18.32 11.06 29.85
N GLY A 111 -17.07 11.25 30.31
CA GLY A 111 -15.88 10.82 29.59
C GLY A 111 -15.86 9.30 29.31
N ARG A 112 -16.17 8.48 30.32
CA ARG A 112 -16.31 7.02 30.14
C ARG A 112 -17.43 6.62 29.16
N ASN A 113 -18.55 7.34 29.17
CA ASN A 113 -19.66 7.11 28.25
C ASN A 113 -19.38 7.59 26.82
N MET A 114 -18.52 8.59 26.61
CA MET A 114 -18.04 8.99 25.27
C MET A 114 -17.00 8.02 24.71
N LEU A 115 -16.13 7.45 25.56
CA LEU A 115 -15.11 6.49 25.16
C LEU A 115 -15.66 5.09 24.85
N ARG A 116 -16.67 4.62 25.59
CA ARG A 116 -17.23 3.26 25.43
C ARG A 116 -17.73 2.95 23.99
N PRO A 117 -18.51 3.81 23.31
CA PRO A 117 -18.87 3.60 21.91
C PRO A 117 -17.65 3.57 20.99
N GLN A 118 -16.73 4.52 21.14
CA GLN A 118 -15.49 4.57 20.34
C GLN A 118 -14.65 3.30 20.48
N THR A 119 -14.58 2.70 21.67
CA THR A 119 -13.89 1.40 21.87
C THR A 119 -14.60 0.25 21.15
N GLN A 120 -15.94 0.18 21.22
CA GLN A 120 -16.70 -0.88 20.53
C GLN A 120 -16.63 -0.73 19.01
N ASP A 121 -16.76 0.48 18.47
CA ASP A 121 -16.60 0.72 17.03
C ASP A 121 -15.17 0.40 16.56
N ALA A 122 -14.14 0.82 17.30
CA ALA A 122 -12.75 0.46 17.01
C ALA A 122 -12.53 -1.06 17.04
N GLU A 123 -13.19 -1.80 17.94
CA GLU A 123 -13.15 -3.26 17.98
C GLU A 123 -13.86 -3.91 16.78
N THR A 124 -15.06 -3.44 16.38
CA THR A 124 -15.70 -4.00 15.16
C THR A 124 -14.94 -3.65 13.89
N ILE A 125 -14.32 -2.46 13.82
CA ILE A 125 -13.46 -2.03 12.70
C ILE A 125 -12.20 -2.90 12.64
N ARG A 126 -11.53 -3.15 13.78
CA ARG A 126 -10.41 -4.11 13.85
C ARG A 126 -10.84 -5.51 13.41
N ALA A 127 -12.00 -6.01 13.86
CA ALA A 127 -12.51 -7.32 13.45
C ALA A 127 -12.76 -7.41 11.93
N LYS A 128 -13.37 -6.38 11.32
CA LYS A 128 -13.59 -6.28 9.87
C LYS A 128 -12.28 -6.18 9.08
N HIS A 129 -11.28 -5.47 9.59
CA HIS A 129 -9.95 -5.46 8.96
C HIS A 129 -9.23 -6.80 9.09
N LEU A 130 -9.39 -7.52 10.20
CA LEU A 130 -8.83 -8.85 10.40
C LEU A 130 -9.50 -9.91 9.52
N SER A 131 -10.81 -9.83 9.25
CA SER A 131 -11.46 -10.72 8.28
C SER A 131 -11.02 -10.41 6.84
N ALA A 132 -11.09 -9.15 6.42
CA ALA A 132 -10.67 -8.73 5.08
C ALA A 132 -9.18 -9.01 4.78
N ALA A 133 -8.31 -8.93 5.80
CA ALA A 133 -6.90 -9.32 5.66
C ALA A 133 -6.71 -10.85 5.50
N ARG A 134 -7.58 -11.67 6.11
CA ARG A 134 -7.57 -13.14 5.97
C ARG A 134 -8.15 -13.58 4.63
N GLU A 135 -9.25 -12.98 4.20
CA GLU A 135 -9.86 -13.19 2.87
C GLU A 135 -8.84 -12.91 1.76
N ARG A 136 -8.12 -11.79 1.85
CA ARG A 136 -7.02 -11.45 0.93
C ARG A 136 -5.85 -12.42 1.01
N TRP A 137 -5.54 -12.97 2.19
CA TRP A 137 -4.51 -14.00 2.33
C TRP A 137 -4.91 -15.31 1.65
N VAL A 138 -6.16 -15.75 1.82
CA VAL A 138 -6.71 -16.95 1.16
C VAL A 138 -6.70 -16.76 -0.37
N GLN A 139 -7.17 -15.60 -0.85
CA GLN A 139 -7.11 -15.23 -2.28
C GLN A 139 -5.67 -15.23 -2.81
N ALA A 140 -4.71 -14.65 -2.07
CA ALA A 140 -3.30 -14.66 -2.47
C ALA A 140 -2.70 -16.07 -2.51
N THR A 141 -3.03 -16.94 -1.55
CA THR A 141 -2.59 -18.35 -1.60
C THR A 141 -3.22 -19.11 -2.77
N GLN A 142 -4.50 -18.89 -3.05
CA GLN A 142 -5.18 -19.53 -4.16
C GLN A 142 -4.60 -19.09 -5.51
N VAL A 143 -4.32 -17.79 -5.71
CA VAL A 143 -3.67 -17.29 -6.92
C VAL A 143 -2.26 -17.86 -7.09
N LEU A 144 -1.51 -18.06 -5.99
CA LEU A 144 -0.22 -18.75 -6.04
C LEU A 144 -0.37 -20.23 -6.42
N GLU A 145 -1.39 -20.94 -5.91
CA GLU A 145 -1.69 -22.32 -6.32
C GLU A 145 -2.25 -22.43 -7.75
N GLU A 146 -2.86 -21.38 -8.29
CA GLU A 146 -3.26 -21.26 -9.70
C GLU A 146 -2.03 -21.02 -10.58
N MET A 147 -1.13 -20.12 -10.20
CA MET A 147 0.16 -19.91 -10.91
C MET A 147 1.10 -21.13 -10.85
N GLU A 148 1.15 -21.85 -9.73
CA GLU A 148 1.95 -23.08 -9.57
C GLU A 148 1.39 -24.24 -10.44
N ARG A 149 0.09 -24.22 -10.78
CA ARG A 149 -0.57 -25.17 -11.69
C ARG A 149 -0.47 -24.77 -13.17
N ASP A 150 -0.85 -23.54 -13.49
CA ASP A 150 -1.10 -23.10 -14.87
C ASP A 150 0.18 -22.62 -15.58
N LEU A 151 1.19 -22.16 -14.82
CA LEU A 151 2.47 -21.67 -15.34
C LEU A 151 3.65 -22.56 -14.94
N GLY A 152 3.44 -23.57 -14.10
CA GLY A 152 4.50 -24.44 -13.57
C GLY A 152 5.53 -23.74 -12.68
N ILE A 153 5.26 -22.50 -12.25
CA ILE A 153 6.19 -21.68 -11.45
C ILE A 153 6.09 -22.12 -9.98
N SER A 154 6.95 -23.05 -9.58
CA SER A 154 7.07 -23.50 -8.19
C SER A 154 7.68 -22.40 -7.30
N TYR A 155 6.86 -21.82 -6.42
CA TYR A 155 7.34 -20.84 -5.44
C TYR A 155 8.21 -21.53 -4.38
N PRO A 156 9.43 -21.05 -4.09
CA PRO A 156 10.33 -21.64 -3.11
C PRO A 156 9.86 -21.36 -1.67
N SER A 157 8.82 -22.08 -1.25
CA SER A 157 8.40 -22.14 0.14
C SER A 157 9.30 -23.08 0.95
N ALA A 158 9.55 -22.76 2.22
CA ALA A 158 10.35 -23.59 3.12
C ALA A 158 9.64 -24.89 3.57
N LEU A 159 8.42 -25.16 3.10
CA LEU A 159 7.62 -26.34 3.42
C LEU A 159 7.14 -27.06 2.15
N PRO A 160 7.16 -28.41 2.12
CA PRO A 160 6.58 -29.22 1.04
C PRO A 160 5.13 -28.85 0.71
N PRO A 161 4.68 -29.02 -0.55
CA PRO A 161 3.33 -28.61 -0.98
C PRO A 161 2.21 -29.31 -0.21
N ASP A 162 2.37 -30.58 0.16
CA ASP A 162 1.35 -31.31 0.94
C ASP A 162 1.32 -30.89 2.41
N GLU A 163 2.47 -30.52 2.99
CA GLU A 163 2.51 -29.86 4.30
C GLU A 163 1.85 -28.48 4.24
N ARG A 164 2.12 -27.66 3.20
CA ARG A 164 1.42 -26.37 2.97
C ARG A 164 -0.10 -26.58 2.99
N ARG A 165 -0.61 -27.55 2.22
CA ARG A 165 -2.05 -27.90 2.15
C ARG A 165 -2.60 -28.44 3.48
N GLN A 166 -1.78 -29.12 4.28
CA GLN A 166 -2.16 -29.59 5.62
C GLN A 166 -2.28 -28.42 6.60
N TYR A 167 -1.24 -27.57 6.71
CA TYR A 167 -1.27 -26.35 7.53
C TYR A 167 -2.44 -25.41 7.15
N GLN A 168 -2.74 -25.25 5.86
CA GLN A 168 -3.87 -24.43 5.39
C GLN A 168 -5.22 -25.00 5.88
N ARG A 169 -5.42 -26.32 5.79
CA ARG A 169 -6.62 -27.00 6.32
C ARG A 169 -6.70 -26.91 7.84
N ASP A 170 -5.59 -27.07 8.55
CA ASP A 170 -5.55 -27.01 10.02
C ASP A 170 -5.77 -25.59 10.55
N VAL A 171 -5.24 -24.57 9.88
CA VAL A 171 -5.54 -23.15 10.20
C VAL A 171 -7.02 -22.83 10.01
N LEU A 172 -7.65 -23.33 8.93
CA LEU A 172 -9.09 -23.16 8.71
C LEU A 172 -9.93 -23.93 9.75
N SER A 173 -9.51 -25.15 10.10
CA SER A 173 -10.15 -26.00 11.13
C SER A 173 -10.10 -25.36 12.52
N LEU A 174 -8.90 -24.94 12.96
CA LEU A 174 -8.69 -24.23 14.22
C LEU A 174 -9.43 -22.89 14.26
N TYR A 175 -9.49 -22.17 13.14
CA TYR A 175 -10.26 -20.92 13.07
C TYR A 175 -11.77 -21.16 13.23
N LYS A 176 -12.34 -22.16 12.55
CA LYS A 176 -13.75 -22.55 12.72
C LYS A 176 -14.03 -22.96 14.17
N HIS A 177 -13.19 -23.81 14.76
CA HIS A 177 -13.35 -24.21 16.15
C HIS A 177 -13.28 -23.01 17.13
N ASN A 178 -12.43 -22.01 16.84
CA ASN A 178 -12.37 -20.77 17.61
C ASN A 178 -13.63 -19.88 17.44
N GLN A 179 -14.24 -19.85 16.24
CA GLN A 179 -15.55 -19.23 16.02
C GLN A 179 -16.65 -19.94 16.82
N ASP A 180 -16.69 -21.28 16.78
CA ASP A 180 -17.66 -22.11 17.51
C ASP A 180 -17.54 -21.89 19.02
N LEU A 181 -16.32 -21.93 19.57
CA LEU A 181 -16.04 -21.59 20.97
C LEU A 181 -16.46 -20.15 21.32
N SER A 182 -16.20 -19.19 20.43
CA SER A 182 -16.62 -17.79 20.62
C SER A 182 -18.15 -17.62 20.61
N ALA A 183 -18.88 -18.46 19.87
CA ALA A 183 -20.34 -18.49 19.90
C ALA A 183 -20.87 -19.13 21.20
N CYS A 184 -20.30 -20.26 21.62
CA CYS A 184 -20.62 -20.91 22.89
C CYS A 184 -20.39 -19.99 24.11
N LEU A 185 -19.28 -19.26 24.14
CA LEU A 185 -19.00 -18.27 25.19
C LEU A 185 -20.04 -17.13 25.21
N LYS A 186 -20.49 -16.66 24.04
CA LYS A 186 -21.56 -15.65 23.93
C LYS A 186 -22.92 -16.16 24.40
N SER A 187 -23.28 -17.41 24.05
CA SER A 187 -24.49 -18.06 24.58
C SER A 187 -24.44 -18.12 26.10
N ARG A 188 -23.34 -18.65 26.66
CA ARG A 188 -23.17 -18.84 28.10
C ARG A 188 -23.10 -17.52 28.88
N GLN A 189 -22.59 -16.44 28.27
CA GLN A 189 -22.67 -15.10 28.83
C GLN A 189 -24.11 -14.57 28.83
N GLY A 190 -24.90 -14.84 27.77
CA GLY A 190 -26.33 -14.52 27.72
C GLY A 190 -27.15 -15.28 28.76
N GLU A 191 -26.87 -16.57 28.95
CA GLU A 191 -27.44 -17.43 29.99
C GLU A 191 -27.10 -16.91 31.39
N LEU A 192 -25.84 -16.55 31.64
CA LEU A 192 -25.38 -16.00 32.91
C LEU A 192 -26.07 -14.67 33.25
N VAL A 193 -26.16 -13.74 32.29
CA VAL A 193 -26.89 -12.47 32.47
C VAL A 193 -28.41 -12.69 32.55
N GLY A 194 -28.93 -13.82 32.06
CA GLY A 194 -30.28 -14.29 32.35
C GLY A 194 -30.44 -14.69 33.83
N ALA A 195 -29.53 -15.52 34.34
CA ALA A 195 -29.52 -15.97 35.72
C ALA A 195 -29.35 -14.80 36.72
N GLU A 196 -28.46 -13.85 36.43
CA GLU A 196 -28.27 -12.62 37.23
C GLU A 196 -29.59 -11.85 37.40
N ARG A 197 -30.39 -11.68 36.34
CA ARG A 197 -31.71 -11.04 36.42
C ARG A 197 -32.66 -11.84 37.32
N THR A 198 -32.76 -13.16 37.12
CA THR A 198 -33.64 -13.98 37.98
C THR A 198 -33.22 -13.96 39.45
N LEU A 199 -31.94 -13.75 39.76
CA LEU A 199 -31.47 -13.55 41.13
C LEU A 199 -31.85 -12.16 41.68
N THR A 200 -31.78 -11.09 40.87
CA THR A 200 -32.27 -9.77 41.31
C THR A 200 -33.79 -9.77 41.53
N ASP A 201 -34.55 -10.44 40.64
CA ASP A 201 -36.01 -10.56 40.76
C ASP A 201 -36.39 -11.29 42.06
N LEU A 202 -35.74 -12.43 42.35
CA LEU A 202 -35.94 -13.19 43.60
C LEU A 202 -35.46 -12.42 44.84
N GLU A 203 -34.45 -11.57 44.74
CA GLU A 203 -34.08 -10.67 45.82
C GLU A 203 -35.12 -9.58 46.07
N GLU A 204 -35.76 -9.05 45.04
CA GLU A 204 -36.84 -8.06 45.15
C GLU A 204 -38.11 -8.68 45.74
N GLU A 205 -38.50 -9.89 45.29
CA GLU A 205 -39.57 -10.67 45.92
C GLU A 205 -39.27 -10.93 47.41
N LYS A 206 -38.04 -11.34 47.75
CA LYS A 206 -37.60 -11.54 49.13
C LYS A 206 -37.69 -10.25 49.97
N LYS A 207 -37.27 -9.11 49.42
CA LYS A 207 -37.38 -7.79 50.09
C LYS A 207 -38.85 -7.41 50.30
N TRP A 208 -39.71 -7.64 49.31
CA TRP A 208 -41.16 -7.41 49.38
C TRP A 208 -41.83 -8.31 50.43
N VAL A 209 -41.52 -9.61 50.46
CA VAL A 209 -42.04 -10.54 51.50
C VAL A 209 -41.57 -10.12 52.89
N GLN A 210 -40.31 -9.71 53.06
CA GLN A 210 -39.80 -9.19 54.32
C GLN A 210 -40.56 -7.93 54.78
N GLU A 211 -40.82 -6.99 53.87
CA GLU A 211 -41.64 -5.81 54.16
C GLU A 211 -43.07 -6.21 54.58
N LYS A 212 -43.71 -7.15 53.88
CA LYS A 212 -45.07 -7.61 54.23
C LYS A 212 -45.10 -8.34 55.58
N VAL A 213 -44.06 -9.07 55.95
CA VAL A 213 -43.91 -9.65 57.31
C VAL A 213 -43.74 -8.56 58.37
N VAL A 214 -42.96 -7.51 58.11
CA VAL A 214 -42.82 -6.35 59.01
C VAL A 214 -44.15 -5.59 59.15
N ASP A 215 -44.88 -5.39 58.06
CA ASP A 215 -46.21 -4.76 58.06
C ASP A 215 -47.26 -5.60 58.81
N LEU A 216 -47.25 -6.93 58.65
CA LEU A 216 -48.13 -7.83 59.40
C LEU A 216 -47.79 -7.80 60.90
N LYS A 217 -46.50 -7.84 61.26
CA LYS A 217 -46.04 -7.68 62.65
C LYS A 217 -46.44 -6.33 63.23
N ARG A 218 -46.33 -5.25 62.46
CA ARG A 218 -46.76 -3.89 62.81
C ARG A 218 -48.28 -3.82 63.03
N LYS A 219 -49.08 -4.39 62.12
CA LYS A 219 -50.55 -4.48 62.25
C LYS A 219 -50.97 -5.31 63.46
N TRP A 220 -50.28 -6.41 63.75
CA TRP A 220 -50.52 -7.23 64.94
C TRP A 220 -50.20 -6.46 66.23
N LEU A 221 -49.05 -5.77 66.30
CA LEU A 221 -48.67 -4.96 67.46
C LEU A 221 -49.65 -3.80 67.73
N TYR A 222 -50.20 -3.16 66.69
CA TYR A 222 -51.25 -2.15 66.85
C TYR A 222 -52.65 -2.75 67.09
N GLY A 223 -52.88 -4.02 66.75
CA GLY A 223 -54.15 -4.73 66.99
C GLY A 223 -54.33 -5.26 68.41
N VAL A 224 -53.28 -5.29 69.23
CA VAL A 224 -53.33 -5.82 70.61
C VAL A 224 -53.50 -4.68 71.62
N SER A 225 -54.75 -4.22 71.78
CA SER A 225 -55.17 -3.47 72.98
C SER A 225 -56.69 -3.48 73.20
N ARG A 226 -57.10 -4.02 74.37
CA ARG A 226 -58.43 -3.92 75.03
C ARG A 226 -59.63 -4.67 74.41
N SER A 227 -59.66 -5.97 74.70
CA SER A 227 -60.76 -6.72 75.36
C SER A 227 -62.19 -6.86 74.74
N PRO A 228 -62.95 -7.92 75.08
CA PRO A 228 -64.20 -8.33 74.41
C PRO A 228 -65.47 -8.02 75.27
N PRO A 229 -66.71 -8.50 74.97
CA PRO A 229 -67.20 -9.23 73.78
C PRO A 229 -68.45 -8.58 73.12
N VAL A 230 -69.05 -9.23 72.10
CA VAL A 230 -70.51 -9.47 71.94
C VAL A 230 -70.75 -10.29 70.65
N SER A 231 -71.65 -11.28 70.71
CA SER A 231 -72.11 -12.07 69.54
C SER A 231 -73.32 -11.41 68.86
N PRO A 232 -73.59 -11.72 67.58
CA PRO A 232 -74.80 -12.52 67.37
C PRO A 232 -74.71 -13.62 66.29
N SER A 233 -75.24 -14.78 66.68
CA SER A 233 -76.11 -15.70 65.93
C SER A 233 -76.15 -15.73 64.38
N LEU A 234 -75.75 -16.91 63.86
CA LEU A 234 -76.53 -17.82 62.98
C LEU A 234 -76.92 -17.42 61.53
N SER A 235 -76.63 -18.38 60.64
CA SER A 235 -77.46 -18.85 59.50
C SER A 235 -77.77 -17.92 58.31
N SER A 236 -77.13 -18.19 57.15
CA SER A 236 -77.73 -19.04 56.09
C SER A 236 -77.08 -18.93 54.69
N SER A 237 -76.67 -20.09 54.16
CA SER A 237 -77.05 -20.64 52.84
C SER A 237 -76.73 -19.96 51.49
N ARG A 238 -76.48 -20.83 50.49
CA ARG A 238 -76.78 -20.72 49.03
C ARG A 238 -75.81 -20.01 48.06
N THR A 239 -74.95 -20.85 47.48
CA THR A 239 -74.81 -21.15 46.02
C THR A 239 -74.30 -20.12 44.97
N SER A 240 -73.59 -20.71 43.98
CA SER A 240 -73.53 -20.40 42.53
C SER A 240 -72.67 -19.24 41.97
N SER A 241 -71.75 -19.66 41.09
CA SER A 241 -71.15 -18.95 39.92
C SER A 241 -72.19 -18.86 38.76
N PRO A 242 -71.95 -18.27 37.55
CA PRO A 242 -70.74 -17.64 37.00
C PRO A 242 -70.91 -16.32 36.18
N CYS A 243 -69.78 -15.80 35.67
CA CYS A 243 -69.49 -14.91 34.50
C CYS A 243 -70.62 -14.20 33.69
N PHE A 244 -70.40 -12.92 33.30
CA PHE A 244 -69.96 -12.49 31.93
C PHE A 244 -70.05 -10.96 31.60
N SER A 245 -69.19 -10.51 30.67
CA SER A 245 -69.34 -9.40 29.68
C SER A 245 -69.21 -7.89 30.03
N SER A 246 -68.75 -7.13 29.01
CA SER A 246 -68.50 -5.67 28.92
C SER A 246 -69.06 -5.11 27.57
N PRO A 247 -68.88 -3.83 27.12
CA PRO A 247 -68.28 -2.63 27.73
C PRO A 247 -69.34 -1.51 28.00
N PRO A 248 -69.58 -0.37 27.26
CA PRO A 248 -69.04 0.21 26.00
C PRO A 248 -68.36 1.62 26.17
N TYR A 249 -68.51 2.51 25.17
CA TYR A 249 -68.07 3.93 25.02
C TYR A 249 -69.30 4.80 24.56
N PRO A 250 -69.30 6.16 24.34
CA PRO A 250 -68.21 7.07 23.86
C PRO A 250 -68.21 8.55 24.37
N GLY A 251 -67.30 9.41 23.85
CA GLY A 251 -67.48 10.88 23.79
C GLY A 251 -66.26 11.80 24.06
N SER A 252 -66.11 12.89 23.28
CA SER A 252 -65.08 13.97 23.36
C SER A 252 -65.72 15.33 22.95
N PRO A 253 -65.05 16.51 22.71
CA PRO A 253 -63.69 17.02 23.00
C PRO A 253 -63.60 18.55 23.41
N LEU A 254 -62.38 19.12 23.46
CA LEU A 254 -61.95 20.55 23.32
C LEU A 254 -62.35 21.66 24.34
N LEU A 255 -61.35 22.47 24.78
CA LEU A 255 -61.15 23.89 24.38
C LEU A 255 -59.88 24.56 24.99
N SER A 256 -59.47 25.74 24.48
CA SER A 256 -58.14 26.36 24.71
C SER A 256 -58.16 27.74 25.40
N ARG A 257 -57.05 28.14 26.08
CA ARG A 257 -56.73 29.54 26.43
C ARG A 257 -55.20 29.76 26.52
N LYS A 258 -54.72 31.02 26.38
CA LYS A 258 -53.30 31.41 26.22
C LYS A 258 -52.90 32.62 27.09
N LEU A 259 -51.65 32.61 27.58
CA LEU A 259 -50.79 33.76 27.96
C LEU A 259 -51.24 34.64 29.17
N PRO A 260 -50.39 35.56 29.73
CA PRO A 260 -49.04 35.97 29.29
C PRO A 260 -47.89 36.02 30.36
N SER A 261 -46.67 36.21 29.85
CA SER A 261 -45.50 36.90 30.46
C SER A 261 -44.62 36.20 31.51
N GLY A 262 -43.31 36.45 31.41
CA GLY A 262 -42.24 35.97 32.30
C GLY A 262 -40.90 35.86 31.58
N PHE A 263 -39.94 36.76 31.86
CA PHE A 263 -38.64 36.82 31.16
C PHE A 263 -37.71 35.65 31.53
N ARG A 264 -36.95 35.16 30.54
CA ARG A 264 -35.69 34.41 30.77
C ARG A 264 -34.70 34.62 29.62
N PRO A 265 -33.48 35.13 29.87
CA PRO A 265 -32.41 35.17 28.87
C PRO A 265 -31.77 33.78 28.61
N ASP A 266 -31.10 33.70 27.48
CA ASP A 266 -30.02 32.78 27.11
C ASP A 266 -30.27 31.26 27.25
N SER A 267 -30.69 30.68 26.12
CA SER A 267 -30.64 29.24 25.85
C SER A 267 -29.20 28.73 25.76
N PRO A 268 -28.87 27.53 26.28
CA PRO A 268 -27.61 26.87 25.97
C PRO A 268 -27.55 26.47 24.49
N PRO A 269 -26.36 26.39 23.87
CA PRO A 269 -26.22 25.86 22.51
C PRO A 269 -26.64 24.39 22.48
N SER A 270 -27.41 24.00 21.46
CA SER A 270 -27.96 22.65 21.35
C SER A 270 -26.87 21.62 20.99
N PRO A 271 -26.94 20.39 21.53
CA PRO A 271 -25.95 19.33 21.25
C PRO A 271 -25.91 18.93 19.76
N SER A 272 -26.99 19.22 19.03
CA SER A 272 -27.14 18.95 17.60
C SER A 272 -26.04 19.51 16.71
N THR A 273 -25.31 20.55 17.12
CA THR A 273 -24.25 21.15 16.27
C THR A 273 -23.06 20.21 16.07
N VAL A 274 -22.64 19.48 17.10
CA VAL A 274 -21.48 18.56 16.99
C VAL A 274 -21.85 17.34 16.15
N ASP A 275 -23.03 16.76 16.41
CA ASP A 275 -23.55 15.63 15.63
C ASP A 275 -23.82 16.03 14.17
N SER A 276 -24.33 17.24 13.92
CA SER A 276 -24.53 17.76 12.55
C SER A 276 -23.22 18.00 11.81
N VAL A 277 -22.15 18.43 12.50
CA VAL A 277 -20.81 18.59 11.89
C VAL A 277 -20.21 17.22 11.54
N LEU A 278 -20.32 16.23 12.44
CA LEU A 278 -19.87 14.87 12.17
C LEU A 278 -20.68 14.23 11.04
N GLN A 279 -22.01 14.36 11.03
CA GLN A 279 -22.87 13.86 9.95
C GLN A 279 -22.56 14.56 8.63
N ALA A 280 -22.36 15.89 8.62
CA ALA A 280 -21.99 16.61 7.41
C ALA A 280 -20.64 16.18 6.84
N GLU A 281 -19.66 15.83 7.69
CA GLU A 281 -18.37 15.28 7.27
C GLU A 281 -18.50 13.82 6.78
N ILE A 282 -19.33 12.99 7.42
CA ILE A 282 -19.66 11.64 6.94
C ILE A 282 -20.30 11.72 5.55
N ASP A 283 -21.32 12.55 5.36
CA ASP A 283 -21.95 12.75 4.06
C ASP A 283 -20.95 13.31 3.02
N LYS A 284 -20.04 14.21 3.42
CA LYS A 284 -19.00 14.77 2.56
C LYS A 284 -18.01 13.70 2.12
N LEU A 285 -17.63 12.78 3.01
CA LEU A 285 -16.82 11.60 2.70
C LEU A 285 -17.58 10.61 1.81
N GLN A 286 -18.88 10.39 2.02
CA GLN A 286 -19.72 9.58 1.14
C GLN A 286 -19.80 10.18 -0.27
N ARG A 287 -20.10 11.48 -0.41
CA ARG A 287 -20.07 12.21 -1.69
C ARG A 287 -18.68 12.17 -2.36
N CYS A 288 -17.59 12.18 -1.59
CA CYS A 288 -16.24 11.94 -2.12
C CYS A 288 -16.07 10.51 -2.66
N LEU A 289 -16.51 9.51 -1.90
CA LEU A 289 -16.43 8.10 -2.28
C LEU A 289 -17.28 7.80 -3.53
N GLU A 290 -18.46 8.38 -3.66
CA GLU A 290 -19.33 8.30 -4.84
C GLU A 290 -18.70 8.98 -6.07
N ARG A 291 -18.12 10.18 -5.91
CA ARG A 291 -17.35 10.84 -6.98
C ARG A 291 -16.16 10.00 -7.43
N LEU A 292 -15.47 9.33 -6.49
CA LEU A 292 -14.35 8.44 -6.81
C LEU A 292 -14.82 7.16 -7.53
N LYS A 293 -15.93 6.54 -7.11
CA LYS A 293 -16.57 5.43 -7.85
C LYS A 293 -16.93 5.86 -9.27
N ALA A 294 -17.65 6.96 -9.43
CA ALA A 294 -18.05 7.46 -10.74
C ALA A 294 -16.86 7.93 -11.62
N ARG A 295 -15.71 8.32 -11.04
CA ARG A 295 -14.46 8.54 -11.81
C ARG A 295 -13.82 7.21 -12.20
N ASN A 296 -13.81 6.21 -11.32
CA ASN A 296 -13.30 4.87 -11.60
C ASN A 296 -14.12 4.17 -12.71
N GLU A 297 -15.45 4.24 -12.66
CA GLU A 297 -16.35 3.73 -13.70
C GLU A 297 -16.10 4.37 -15.07
N ARG A 298 -15.94 5.71 -15.11
CA ARG A 298 -15.57 6.42 -16.35
C ARG A 298 -14.18 6.03 -16.87
N LEU A 299 -13.20 5.85 -15.98
CA LEU A 299 -11.86 5.38 -16.35
C LEU A 299 -11.89 3.94 -16.88
N ASN A 300 -12.66 3.04 -16.26
CA ASN A 300 -12.82 1.67 -16.73
C ASN A 300 -13.50 1.64 -18.10
N ALA A 301 -14.56 2.44 -18.32
CA ALA A 301 -15.19 2.59 -19.63
C ALA A 301 -14.22 3.14 -20.70
N ALA A 302 -13.36 4.11 -20.34
CA ALA A 302 -12.32 4.62 -21.23
C ALA A 302 -11.20 3.60 -21.51
N LEU A 303 -10.83 2.77 -20.52
CA LEU A 303 -9.86 1.68 -20.70
C LEU A 303 -10.42 0.57 -21.58
N VAL A 304 -11.69 0.19 -21.43
CA VAL A 304 -12.36 -0.78 -22.31
C VAL A 304 -12.43 -0.26 -23.75
N LYS A 305 -12.77 1.02 -23.96
CA LYS A 305 -12.72 1.65 -25.29
C LYS A 305 -11.31 1.64 -25.89
N ARG A 306 -10.30 2.10 -25.14
CA ARG A 306 -8.90 2.09 -25.60
C ARG A 306 -8.39 0.67 -25.87
N LYS A 307 -8.85 -0.33 -25.12
CA LYS A 307 -8.54 -1.74 -25.39
C LYS A 307 -9.12 -2.16 -26.75
N GLY A 308 -10.41 -1.91 -27.00
CA GLY A 308 -11.04 -2.21 -28.28
C GLY A 308 -10.42 -1.45 -29.47
N GLU A 309 -10.07 -0.18 -29.28
CA GLU A 309 -9.30 0.62 -30.25
C GLU A 309 -7.92 0.00 -30.54
N SER A 310 -7.22 -0.47 -29.50
CA SER A 310 -5.92 -1.14 -29.64
C SER A 310 -6.02 -2.52 -30.30
N GLU A 311 -7.09 -3.27 -30.03
CA GLU A 311 -7.38 -4.56 -30.68
C GLU A 311 -7.75 -4.36 -32.16
N GLN A 312 -8.54 -3.33 -32.48
CA GLN A 312 -8.83 -2.93 -33.85
C GLN A 312 -7.56 -2.52 -34.61
N LEU A 313 -6.71 -1.67 -34.01
CA LEU A 313 -5.43 -1.29 -34.61
C LEU A 313 -4.49 -2.49 -34.80
N SER A 314 -4.47 -3.44 -33.86
CA SER A 314 -3.68 -4.68 -33.98
C SER A 314 -4.17 -5.55 -35.14
N MET A 315 -5.48 -5.67 -35.35
CA MET A 315 -6.04 -6.39 -36.51
C MET A 315 -5.76 -5.66 -37.84
N SER A 316 -5.85 -4.32 -37.87
CA SER A 316 -5.50 -3.54 -39.06
C SER A 316 -4.01 -3.64 -39.40
N LEU A 317 -3.14 -3.61 -38.39
CA LEU A 317 -1.70 -3.76 -38.55
C LEU A 317 -1.34 -5.18 -39.02
N SER A 318 -1.86 -6.23 -38.39
CA SER A 318 -1.64 -7.62 -38.82
C SER A 318 -2.13 -7.88 -40.25
N ARG A 319 -3.23 -7.24 -40.66
CA ARG A 319 -3.67 -7.26 -42.06
C ARG A 319 -2.70 -6.53 -42.98
N GLN A 320 -2.19 -5.36 -42.61
CA GLN A 320 -1.19 -4.62 -43.41
C GLN A 320 0.16 -5.35 -43.49
N GLU A 321 0.57 -6.07 -42.44
CA GLU A 321 1.73 -6.97 -42.46
C GLU A 321 1.52 -8.15 -43.43
N ALA A 322 0.33 -8.75 -43.44
CA ALA A 322 -0.02 -9.82 -44.38
C ALA A 322 -0.12 -9.30 -45.83
N ASP A 323 -0.81 -8.18 -46.06
CA ASP A 323 -0.95 -7.54 -47.38
C ASP A 323 0.42 -7.11 -47.92
N SER A 324 1.30 -6.53 -47.09
CA SER A 324 2.67 -6.18 -47.49
C SER A 324 3.54 -7.40 -47.76
N SER A 325 3.42 -8.48 -46.98
CA SER A 325 4.13 -9.75 -47.23
C SER A 325 3.69 -10.38 -48.56
N ALA A 326 2.39 -10.34 -48.87
CA ALA A 326 1.84 -10.80 -50.13
C ALA A 326 2.35 -9.98 -51.32
N LEU A 327 2.45 -8.65 -51.18
CA LEU A 327 3.06 -7.78 -52.19
C LEU A 327 4.55 -8.06 -52.39
N HIS A 328 5.33 -8.31 -51.35
CA HIS A 328 6.75 -8.70 -51.49
C HIS A 328 6.90 -10.03 -52.23
N MET A 329 6.07 -11.04 -51.93
CA MET A 329 6.05 -12.30 -52.69
C MET A 329 5.65 -12.10 -54.16
N ALA A 330 4.72 -11.18 -54.43
CA ALA A 330 4.33 -10.84 -55.81
C ALA A 330 5.42 -10.09 -56.57
N LEU A 331 6.19 -9.22 -55.92
CA LEU A 331 7.35 -8.56 -56.51
C LEU A 331 8.46 -9.57 -56.83
N ALA A 332 8.86 -10.42 -55.87
CA ALA A 332 9.87 -11.46 -56.11
C ALA A 332 9.48 -12.41 -57.26
N TYR A 333 8.21 -12.81 -57.34
CA TYR A 333 7.69 -13.58 -58.47
C TYR A 333 7.81 -12.83 -59.81
N CYS A 334 7.56 -11.52 -59.83
CA CYS A 334 7.73 -10.69 -61.03
C CYS A 334 9.20 -10.54 -61.42
N GLU A 335 10.12 -10.40 -60.45
CA GLU A 335 11.57 -10.37 -60.67
C GLU A 335 12.07 -11.70 -61.26
N GLU A 336 11.67 -12.84 -60.70
CA GLU A 336 11.99 -14.17 -61.26
C GLU A 336 11.42 -14.39 -62.67
N CYS A 337 10.23 -13.84 -62.96
CA CYS A 337 9.69 -13.83 -64.31
C CYS A 337 10.55 -12.98 -65.24
N GLU A 338 10.91 -11.75 -64.85
CA GLU A 338 11.71 -10.87 -65.69
C GLU A 338 13.09 -11.47 -65.97
N GLU A 339 13.77 -12.04 -64.96
CA GLU A 339 15.00 -12.81 -65.13
C GLU A 339 14.84 -13.91 -66.19
N ALA A 340 13.86 -14.80 -66.02
CA ALA A 340 13.70 -15.95 -66.90
C ALA A 340 13.41 -15.53 -68.37
N TYR A 341 12.74 -14.40 -68.57
CA TYR A 341 12.56 -13.82 -69.90
C TYR A 341 13.82 -13.10 -70.43
N ARG A 342 14.58 -12.42 -69.56
CA ARG A 342 15.85 -11.75 -69.88
C ARG A 342 16.94 -12.75 -70.27
N ASP A 343 17.03 -13.87 -69.55
CA ASP A 343 17.89 -15.02 -69.86
C ASP A 343 17.60 -15.55 -71.28
N LEU A 344 16.31 -15.80 -71.58
CA LEU A 344 15.87 -16.30 -72.88
C LEU A 344 16.18 -15.33 -74.03
N LEU A 345 15.98 -14.02 -73.81
CA LEU A 345 16.35 -12.98 -74.77
C LEU A 345 17.87 -12.94 -75.02
N SER A 346 18.68 -12.97 -73.95
CA SER A 346 20.14 -12.94 -74.06
C SER A 346 20.71 -14.14 -74.85
N LEU A 347 20.16 -15.34 -74.66
CA LEU A 347 20.53 -16.51 -75.47
C LEU A 347 20.13 -16.34 -76.94
N CYS A 348 18.94 -15.81 -77.21
CA CYS A 348 18.47 -15.53 -78.57
C CYS A 348 19.35 -14.48 -79.27
N GLU A 349 19.86 -13.49 -78.55
CA GLU A 349 20.78 -12.48 -79.06
C GLU A 349 22.17 -13.03 -79.31
N ALA A 350 22.71 -13.85 -78.39
CA ALA A 350 23.98 -14.56 -78.60
C ALA A 350 23.93 -15.47 -79.85
N ARG A 351 22.83 -16.21 -80.08
CA ARG A 351 22.66 -17.03 -81.30
C ARG A 351 22.55 -16.18 -82.57
N LYS A 352 21.97 -14.97 -82.50
CA LYS A 352 21.98 -14.03 -83.63
C LYS A 352 23.39 -13.52 -83.94
N GLN A 353 24.14 -13.13 -82.91
CA GLN A 353 25.52 -12.63 -83.05
C GLN A 353 26.45 -13.70 -83.67
N GLN A 354 26.38 -14.93 -83.17
CA GLN A 354 27.08 -16.10 -83.72
C GLN A 354 26.76 -16.35 -85.20
N ASN A 355 25.49 -16.14 -85.61
CA ASN A 355 25.05 -16.26 -87.00
C ASN A 355 25.49 -15.06 -87.89
N THR A 356 25.76 -13.88 -87.33
CA THR A 356 26.30 -12.75 -88.09
C THR A 356 27.81 -12.83 -88.27
N GLU A 357 28.55 -13.30 -87.25
CA GLU A 357 30.02 -13.49 -87.33
C GLU A 357 30.41 -14.57 -88.34
N THR A 358 29.58 -15.60 -88.52
CA THR A 358 29.79 -16.67 -89.51
C THR A 358 29.55 -16.24 -90.97
N ILE A 359 29.00 -15.04 -91.21
CA ILE A 359 28.74 -14.50 -92.56
C ILE A 359 29.79 -13.43 -92.96
N SER A 360 30.48 -12.81 -91.99
CA SER A 360 31.35 -11.65 -92.22
C SER A 360 32.84 -12.00 -92.41
N THR A 361 33.18 -12.78 -93.44
CA THR A 361 34.56 -12.85 -93.98
C THR A 361 34.58 -12.78 -95.51
N PRO A 362 35.24 -11.76 -96.07
CA PRO A 362 36.34 -12.03 -96.98
C PRO A 362 37.61 -11.22 -96.65
N LYS A 363 38.72 -11.55 -97.31
CA LYS A 363 40.08 -11.09 -97.01
C LYS A 363 40.63 -10.20 -98.15
N SER A 364 41.31 -9.10 -97.81
CA SER A 364 42.27 -8.42 -98.69
C SER A 364 43.38 -7.75 -97.85
N ASP A 365 44.59 -7.69 -98.41
CA ASP A 365 45.81 -7.31 -97.69
C ASP A 365 46.40 -5.95 -98.17
N LEU A 366 47.16 -5.31 -97.27
CA LEU A 366 48.42 -4.58 -97.50
C LEU A 366 48.49 -3.05 -97.76
N THR A 367 49.50 -2.45 -97.07
CA THR A 367 50.31 -1.24 -97.33
C THR A 367 49.89 0.18 -96.87
N LYS A 368 50.69 0.69 -95.89
CA LYS A 368 51.31 2.05 -95.79
C LYS A 368 50.39 3.26 -95.48
N SER A 369 50.81 4.29 -94.72
CA SER A 369 52.01 4.53 -93.87
C SER A 369 51.86 5.88 -93.13
N THR A 370 52.59 6.12 -92.01
CA THR A 370 53.07 7.45 -91.53
C THR A 370 51.99 8.43 -91.00
N ASP A 371 52.15 9.20 -89.90
CA ASP A 371 53.07 9.24 -88.74
C ASP A 371 52.44 10.15 -87.64
N GLU A 372 52.89 10.03 -86.36
CA GLU A 372 52.95 11.12 -85.31
C GLU A 372 51.65 11.88 -84.86
N ILE A 373 51.47 12.51 -83.67
CA ILE A 373 52.26 12.70 -82.42
C ILE A 373 51.33 13.10 -81.23
N LEU A 374 51.60 12.59 -80.00
CA LEU A 374 51.25 13.13 -78.63
C LEU A 374 49.78 13.50 -78.26
N TYR A 375 49.39 13.74 -76.99
CA TYR A 375 50.13 13.86 -75.70
C TYR A 375 49.34 13.25 -74.51
N LYS A 376 50.09 12.66 -73.54
CA LYS A 376 49.83 12.25 -72.13
C LYS A 376 48.44 12.47 -71.47
N GLY A 377 48.08 11.65 -70.46
CA GLY A 377 48.83 10.60 -69.74
C GLY A 377 47.96 10.00 -68.62
N GLU A 378 48.41 9.19 -67.66
CA GLU A 378 49.61 8.39 -67.38
C GLU A 378 49.54 8.06 -65.87
N THR A 379 49.50 6.78 -65.48
CA THR A 379 50.00 6.13 -64.23
C THR A 379 49.43 4.70 -64.25
N SER A 380 50.16 3.66 -64.71
CA SER A 380 51.22 2.89 -63.99
C SER A 380 50.66 2.11 -62.78
N SER A 381 50.97 0.83 -62.54
CA SER A 381 52.06 -0.04 -63.04
C SER A 381 51.59 -1.48 -63.43
N SER A 382 52.52 -2.40 -63.72
CA SER A 382 52.27 -3.68 -64.46
C SER A 382 52.88 -4.95 -63.76
N PRO A 383 53.23 -6.10 -64.40
CA PRO A 383 52.80 -7.44 -63.94
C PRO A 383 54.00 -8.38 -63.55
N PRO A 384 53.89 -9.74 -63.55
CA PRO A 384 54.00 -10.52 -64.81
C PRO A 384 53.24 -11.89 -64.88
N GLU A 385 53.29 -12.49 -66.08
CA GLU A 385 53.27 -13.94 -66.43
C GLU A 385 52.12 -14.90 -66.02
N GLY A 386 51.65 -15.69 -67.00
CA GLY A 386 50.69 -16.80 -66.79
C GLY A 386 49.89 -17.20 -68.05
N THR A 387 50.52 -17.91 -68.99
CA THR A 387 49.89 -18.30 -70.28
C THR A 387 48.74 -19.30 -70.15
N ALA A 388 47.55 -18.94 -70.66
CA ALA A 388 46.55 -19.88 -71.17
C ALA A 388 45.64 -19.19 -72.20
N GLU A 389 45.50 -19.77 -73.40
CA GLU A 389 44.54 -19.31 -74.41
C GLU A 389 43.11 -19.75 -74.04
N THR A 390 42.17 -18.81 -73.93
CA THR A 390 40.74 -19.14 -73.84
C THR A 390 40.02 -18.54 -75.06
N ARG A 391 39.64 -19.41 -76.01
CA ARG A 391 38.80 -19.03 -77.15
C ARG A 391 37.42 -18.52 -76.67
N PRO A 392 36.75 -17.62 -77.42
CA PRO A 392 35.33 -17.37 -77.22
C PRO A 392 34.55 -18.69 -77.36
N TYR A 393 33.70 -19.00 -76.38
CA TYR A 393 32.93 -20.24 -76.32
C TYR A 393 31.87 -20.28 -77.43
N SER A 394 32.18 -20.97 -78.53
CA SER A 394 31.19 -21.28 -79.57
C SER A 394 30.14 -22.23 -78.99
N LEU A 395 28.93 -21.74 -78.71
CA LEU A 395 27.83 -22.60 -78.27
C LEU A 395 27.47 -23.58 -79.39
N SER A 396 27.47 -24.88 -79.05
CA SER A 396 26.94 -25.91 -79.93
C SER A 396 25.42 -25.79 -80.02
N GLU A 397 24.83 -26.12 -81.16
CA GLU A 397 23.38 -26.03 -81.39
C GLU A 397 22.58 -26.81 -80.32
N LYS A 398 23.06 -28.00 -79.93
CA LYS A 398 22.49 -28.78 -78.82
C LYS A 398 22.57 -28.06 -77.47
N GLN A 399 23.69 -27.38 -77.18
CA GLN A 399 23.85 -26.61 -75.94
C GLN A 399 22.95 -25.37 -75.88
N PHE A 400 22.57 -24.81 -77.04
CA PHE A 400 21.54 -23.79 -77.11
C PHE A 400 20.16 -24.40 -76.80
N GLU A 401 19.82 -25.53 -77.41
CA GLU A 401 18.53 -26.23 -77.20
C GLU A 401 18.37 -26.70 -75.75
N ASP A 402 19.40 -27.29 -75.14
CA ASP A 402 19.42 -27.70 -73.74
C ASP A 402 19.16 -26.52 -72.80
N LYS A 403 19.89 -25.41 -72.97
CA LYS A 403 19.75 -24.20 -72.13
C LYS A 403 18.39 -23.51 -72.32
N ALA A 404 17.93 -23.38 -73.57
CA ALA A 404 16.62 -22.84 -73.86
C ALA A 404 15.50 -23.72 -73.27
N GLY A 405 15.66 -25.05 -73.32
CA GLY A 405 14.76 -26.02 -72.70
C GLY A 405 14.65 -25.82 -71.18
N VAL A 406 15.77 -25.65 -70.47
CA VAL A 406 15.79 -25.38 -69.03
C VAL A 406 15.08 -24.07 -68.68
N ILE A 407 15.32 -22.99 -69.44
CA ILE A 407 14.66 -21.69 -69.18
C ILE A 407 13.16 -21.76 -69.51
N LEU A 408 12.76 -22.45 -70.59
CA LEU A 408 11.36 -22.70 -70.91
C LEU A 408 10.66 -23.55 -69.83
N GLN A 409 11.37 -24.45 -69.16
CA GLN A 409 10.86 -25.16 -67.98
C GLN A 409 10.75 -24.22 -66.75
N ARG A 410 11.70 -23.32 -66.49
CA ARG A 410 11.59 -22.27 -65.44
C ARG A 410 10.33 -21.41 -65.67
N ILE A 411 10.16 -20.88 -66.89
CA ILE A 411 8.99 -20.09 -67.30
C ILE A 411 7.68 -20.89 -67.17
N SER A 412 7.71 -22.19 -67.50
CA SER A 412 6.52 -23.06 -67.38
C SER A 412 6.13 -23.33 -65.93
N ARG A 413 7.10 -23.41 -65.01
CA ARG A 413 6.85 -23.54 -63.57
C ARG A 413 6.30 -22.24 -62.99
N LEU A 414 6.93 -21.10 -63.27
CA LEU A 414 6.44 -19.78 -62.84
C LEU A 414 4.98 -19.55 -63.29
N LYS A 415 4.62 -19.93 -64.52
CA LYS A 415 3.23 -19.88 -65.01
C LYS A 415 2.22 -20.74 -64.24
N GLN A 416 2.67 -21.79 -63.54
CA GLN A 416 1.85 -22.60 -62.62
C GLN A 416 1.81 -21.93 -61.24
N ASP A 417 2.97 -21.50 -60.73
CA ASP A 417 3.12 -20.86 -59.41
C ASP A 417 2.36 -19.52 -59.32
N ARG A 418 2.08 -18.86 -60.44
CA ARG A 418 1.22 -17.67 -60.56
C ARG A 418 -0.10 -17.78 -59.79
N ALA A 419 -0.67 -18.98 -59.65
CA ALA A 419 -1.92 -19.18 -58.92
C ALA A 419 -1.77 -19.14 -57.37
N ALA A 420 -0.56 -19.32 -56.85
CA ALA A 420 -0.23 -19.19 -55.42
C ALA A 420 0.14 -17.75 -55.01
N VAL A 421 0.45 -16.89 -55.99
CA VAL A 421 0.82 -15.48 -55.77
C VAL A 421 -0.43 -14.63 -55.55
N CYS A 422 -0.83 -14.48 -54.29
CA CYS A 422 -1.90 -13.58 -53.89
C CYS A 422 -1.47 -12.11 -54.04
N ILE A 423 -2.06 -11.38 -54.99
CA ILE A 423 -1.99 -9.92 -55.04
C ILE A 423 -3.17 -9.38 -54.22
N PRO A 424 -2.96 -8.62 -53.13
CA PRO A 424 -4.05 -7.99 -52.38
C PRO A 424 -4.82 -7.02 -53.28
N GLN A 425 -6.11 -7.30 -53.52
CA GLN A 425 -6.96 -6.38 -54.25
C GLN A 425 -7.31 -5.18 -53.37
N GLN A 426 -6.99 -3.97 -53.84
CA GLN A 426 -7.61 -2.73 -53.35
C GLN A 426 -9.07 -2.67 -53.79
N GLY A 427 -9.92 -3.53 -53.23
CA GLY A 427 -11.36 -3.44 -53.39
C GLY A 427 -11.92 -2.31 -52.53
N GLU A 428 -12.75 -1.44 -53.13
CA GLU A 428 -13.56 -0.43 -52.41
C GLU A 428 -14.58 -1.08 -51.42
N ALA A 429 -14.66 -2.40 -51.40
CA ALA A 429 -15.52 -3.21 -50.54
C ALA A 429 -14.94 -3.35 -49.11
N GLY A 430 -14.99 -2.29 -48.27
CA GLY A 430 -14.65 -2.53 -46.87
C GLY A 430 -14.54 -1.39 -45.83
N GLU A 431 -14.61 -0.10 -46.17
CA GLU A 431 -14.68 0.93 -45.10
C GLU A 431 -15.98 0.83 -44.26
N GLY A 432 -16.97 0.10 -44.77
CA GLY A 432 -18.23 -0.17 -44.09
C GLY A 432 -18.21 -1.42 -43.19
N LYS A 433 -18.10 -1.20 -41.88
CA LYS A 433 -18.65 -2.06 -40.80
C LYS A 433 -18.15 -3.52 -40.74
N ILE A 434 -17.12 -3.75 -39.93
CA ILE A 434 -17.18 -4.90 -39.01
C ILE A 434 -18.30 -4.59 -38.00
N SER A 435 -19.20 -5.55 -37.73
CA SER A 435 -20.52 -5.25 -37.16
C SER A 435 -20.47 -4.66 -35.73
N PRO A 436 -21.11 -3.51 -35.47
CA PRO A 436 -21.30 -2.99 -34.12
C PRO A 436 -22.59 -3.57 -33.51
N ASP A 437 -22.46 -4.55 -32.61
CA ASP A 437 -23.59 -5.01 -31.79
C ASP A 437 -23.30 -4.90 -30.28
N THR A 438 -23.29 -3.65 -29.80
CA THR A 438 -24.09 -3.26 -28.61
C THR A 438 -24.03 -1.74 -28.40
N GLY A 439 -25.20 -1.10 -28.20
CA GLY A 439 -25.30 0.13 -27.42
C GLY A 439 -24.90 1.47 -28.08
N THR A 440 -25.72 1.93 -29.03
CA THR A 440 -26.19 3.34 -29.10
C THR A 440 -25.16 4.49 -29.12
N LEU A 441 -24.96 5.12 -30.30
CA LEU A 441 -25.36 6.52 -30.55
C LEU A 441 -25.18 6.92 -32.03
N ALA A 442 -25.87 7.96 -32.47
CA ALA A 442 -26.00 8.32 -33.88
C ALA A 442 -24.96 9.35 -34.38
N GLY A 443 -24.52 9.12 -35.63
CA GLY A 443 -23.95 10.06 -36.61
C GLY A 443 -23.36 11.41 -36.18
N VAL A 444 -22.03 11.53 -36.31
CA VAL A 444 -21.35 12.80 -36.63
C VAL A 444 -20.41 12.56 -37.81
N ARG A 445 -20.82 12.93 -39.04
CA ARG A 445 -19.97 12.87 -40.24
C ARG A 445 -19.21 14.20 -40.37
N GLY A 446 -17.88 14.14 -40.44
CA GLY A 446 -17.02 15.30 -40.72
C GLY A 446 -16.28 15.87 -39.50
N ARG A 447 -15.20 15.21 -39.05
CA ARG A 447 -14.30 15.75 -38.00
C ARG A 447 -12.79 15.48 -38.19
N ALA A 448 -12.34 15.03 -39.37
CA ALA A 448 -10.93 14.66 -39.63
C ALA A 448 -9.90 15.74 -39.19
N SER A 449 -10.08 16.99 -39.63
CA SER A 449 -9.19 18.12 -39.26
C SER A 449 -9.20 18.46 -37.75
N SER A 450 -10.25 18.06 -37.02
CA SER A 450 -10.31 18.26 -35.57
C SER A 450 -9.56 17.18 -34.79
N LEU A 451 -9.43 15.96 -35.31
CA LEU A 451 -8.93 14.81 -34.54
C LEU A 451 -7.47 15.00 -34.10
N SER A 452 -6.66 15.67 -34.92
CA SER A 452 -5.27 16.03 -34.59
C SER A 452 -5.13 17.25 -33.65
N LYS A 453 -6.22 18.01 -33.44
CA LYS A 453 -6.31 19.06 -32.41
C LYS A 453 -6.83 18.46 -31.09
N ASN A 454 -7.96 17.74 -31.14
CA ASN A 454 -8.51 16.99 -30.00
C ASN A 454 -7.42 16.14 -29.33
N THR A 455 -6.68 15.32 -30.08
CA THR A 455 -5.61 14.47 -29.51
C THR A 455 -4.41 15.24 -28.93
N LYS A 456 -4.20 16.52 -29.27
CA LYS A 456 -3.21 17.39 -28.63
C LYS A 456 -3.78 18.06 -27.37
N GLU A 457 -5.04 18.48 -27.40
CA GLU A 457 -5.78 19.04 -26.27
C GLU A 457 -6.04 17.98 -25.19
N GLU A 458 -6.36 16.74 -25.57
CA GLU A 458 -6.48 15.56 -24.72
C GLU A 458 -5.13 15.18 -24.11
N LYS A 459 -4.03 15.20 -24.88
CA LYS A 459 -2.68 15.00 -24.33
C LYS A 459 -2.30 16.10 -23.33
N ALA A 460 -2.67 17.36 -23.59
CA ALA A 460 -2.47 18.44 -22.64
C ALA A 460 -3.33 18.26 -21.38
N ALA A 461 -4.60 17.89 -21.51
CA ALA A 461 -5.50 17.60 -20.38
C ALA A 461 -5.00 16.43 -19.53
N LEU A 462 -4.51 15.35 -20.15
CA LEU A 462 -3.88 14.22 -19.45
C LEU A 462 -2.58 14.63 -18.73
N LEU A 463 -1.79 15.55 -19.29
CA LEU A 463 -0.62 16.10 -18.61
C LEU A 463 -1.01 16.99 -17.42
N TYR A 464 -2.07 17.80 -17.54
CA TYR A 464 -2.62 18.56 -16.41
C TYR A 464 -3.17 17.63 -15.32
N GLU A 465 -3.97 16.61 -15.66
CA GLU A 465 -4.45 15.61 -14.68
C GLU A 465 -3.29 14.83 -14.02
N LEU A 466 -2.22 14.52 -14.75
CA LEU A 466 -1.03 13.88 -14.19
C LEU A 466 -0.28 14.81 -13.21
N VAL A 467 -0.24 16.12 -13.50
CA VAL A 467 0.35 17.12 -12.59
C VAL A 467 -0.51 17.31 -11.34
N THR A 468 -1.82 17.48 -11.46
CA THR A 468 -2.70 17.63 -10.29
C THR A 468 -2.71 16.37 -9.42
N VAL A 469 -2.81 15.17 -10.01
CA VAL A 469 -2.70 13.91 -9.24
C VAL A 469 -1.32 13.78 -8.57
N ARG A 470 -0.24 14.26 -9.19
CA ARG A 470 1.10 14.28 -8.57
C ARG A 470 1.19 15.26 -7.39
N GLU A 471 0.46 16.37 -7.46
CA GLU A 471 0.37 17.40 -6.42
C GLU A 471 -0.54 16.94 -5.26
N GLU A 472 -1.75 16.44 -5.54
CA GLU A 472 -2.65 15.77 -4.59
C GLU A 472 -1.93 14.62 -3.86
N MET A 473 -1.21 13.77 -4.59
CA MET A 473 -0.40 12.71 -3.98
C MET A 473 0.77 13.26 -3.17
N SER A 474 1.28 14.47 -3.44
CA SER A 474 2.28 15.12 -2.60
C SER A 474 1.69 15.70 -1.31
N GLU A 475 0.49 16.28 -1.40
CA GLU A 475 -0.28 16.79 -0.26
C GLU A 475 -0.71 15.65 0.67
N MET A 476 -1.27 14.55 0.13
CA MET A 476 -1.61 13.35 0.91
C MET A 476 -0.38 12.74 1.60
N ARG A 477 0.80 12.78 0.98
CA ARG A 477 2.07 12.39 1.64
C ARG A 477 2.53 13.41 2.68
N GLY A 478 2.10 14.67 2.60
CA GLY A 478 2.25 15.68 3.66
C GLY A 478 1.33 15.38 4.85
N ASN A 479 0.04 15.17 4.58
CA ASN A 479 -0.98 14.89 5.58
C ASN A 479 -0.70 13.59 6.35
N LEU A 480 -0.29 12.51 5.66
CA LEU A 480 0.19 11.29 6.31
C LEU A 480 1.38 11.54 7.26
N ARG A 481 2.32 12.42 6.91
CA ARG A 481 3.45 12.78 7.77
C ARG A 481 3.07 13.69 8.94
N LEU A 482 1.94 14.39 8.87
CA LEU A 482 1.39 15.15 10.00
C LEU A 482 0.67 14.20 10.96
N LEU A 483 -0.24 13.37 10.45
CA LEU A 483 -0.91 12.32 11.22
C LEU A 483 0.08 11.35 11.89
N GLU A 484 1.18 10.99 11.20
CA GLU A 484 2.27 10.20 11.81
C GLU A 484 2.98 10.92 12.96
N LYS A 485 3.09 12.26 12.95
CA LYS A 485 3.66 13.02 14.08
C LYS A 485 2.66 13.11 15.23
N GLU A 486 1.42 13.43 14.93
CA GLU A 486 0.33 13.51 15.90
C GLU A 486 0.15 12.17 16.63
N ARG A 487 0.12 11.05 15.89
CA ARG A 487 0.10 9.72 16.48
C ARG A 487 1.31 9.48 17.39
N ARG A 488 2.53 9.85 16.99
CA ARG A 488 3.73 9.71 17.86
C ARG A 488 3.65 10.59 19.12
N CYS A 489 3.03 11.77 19.04
CA CYS A 489 2.79 12.62 20.22
C CYS A 489 1.76 11.98 21.17
N LEU A 490 0.71 11.36 20.64
CA LEU A 490 -0.27 10.60 21.42
C LEU A 490 0.34 9.30 22.00
N ASP A 491 1.12 8.56 21.21
CA ASP A 491 1.89 7.38 21.63
C ASP A 491 2.79 7.76 22.83
N LEU A 492 3.48 8.91 22.78
CA LEU A 492 4.29 9.43 23.90
C LEU A 492 3.45 9.90 25.09
N ALA A 493 2.30 10.55 24.88
CA ALA A 493 1.42 10.97 25.96
C ALA A 493 0.85 9.76 26.73
N LEU A 494 0.49 8.67 26.04
CA LEU A 494 0.04 7.41 26.64
C LEU A 494 1.16 6.71 27.43
N MET A 495 2.41 6.79 26.96
CA MET A 495 3.57 6.29 27.72
C MET A 495 3.85 7.13 28.97
N VAL A 496 3.62 8.45 28.94
CA VAL A 496 3.69 9.30 30.13
C VAL A 496 2.54 9.00 31.11
N GLN A 497 1.31 8.82 30.61
CA GLN A 497 0.16 8.49 31.45
C GLN A 497 0.34 7.13 32.14
N SER A 498 0.73 6.08 31.42
CA SER A 498 0.96 4.75 32.03
C SER A 498 2.13 4.74 33.03
N ALA A 499 3.14 5.59 32.84
CA ALA A 499 4.18 5.83 33.85
C ALA A 499 3.64 6.57 35.10
N GLN A 500 2.71 7.52 34.94
CA GLN A 500 2.04 8.19 36.05
C GLN A 500 1.08 7.24 36.79
N ASP A 501 0.31 6.42 36.08
CA ASP A 501 -0.64 5.45 36.64
C ASP A 501 0.10 4.38 37.46
N SER A 502 1.23 3.87 36.97
CA SER A 502 2.07 2.91 37.70
C SER A 502 2.76 3.53 38.92
N ALA A 503 3.21 4.79 38.83
CA ALA A 503 3.70 5.52 40.01
C ALA A 503 2.59 5.75 41.05
N GLY A 504 1.36 6.08 40.60
CA GLY A 504 0.19 6.22 41.46
C GLY A 504 -0.20 4.92 42.15
N ALA A 505 -0.14 3.78 41.45
CA ALA A 505 -0.35 2.46 42.04
C ALA A 505 0.68 2.14 43.13
N LEU A 506 1.97 2.36 42.87
CA LEU A 506 3.04 2.16 43.86
C LEU A 506 2.88 3.05 45.10
N ILE A 507 2.43 4.30 44.93
CA ILE A 507 2.12 5.19 46.06
C ILE A 507 0.94 4.64 46.85
N LEU A 508 -0.14 4.22 46.20
CA LEU A 508 -1.30 3.62 46.88
C LEU A 508 -0.95 2.34 47.65
N ASP A 509 -0.08 1.49 47.11
CA ASP A 509 0.38 0.28 47.79
C ASP A 509 1.31 0.61 48.97
N SER A 510 2.25 1.56 48.84
CA SER A 510 3.04 2.02 49.99
C SER A 510 2.19 2.60 51.13
N LEU A 511 1.08 3.30 50.79
CA LEU A 511 0.14 3.82 51.79
C LEU A 511 -0.71 2.72 52.42
N ARG A 512 -1.02 1.64 51.69
CA ARG A 512 -1.66 0.43 52.25
C ARG A 512 -0.72 -0.30 53.20
N ASP A 513 0.55 -0.45 52.84
CA ASP A 513 1.57 -1.06 53.68
C ASP A 513 1.81 -0.23 54.95
N GLU A 514 1.94 1.10 54.84
CA GLU A 514 2.00 1.99 56.01
C GLU A 514 0.76 1.86 56.91
N LEU A 515 -0.45 1.77 56.34
CA LEU A 515 -1.67 1.56 57.12
C LEU A 515 -1.71 0.16 57.76
N GLY A 516 -1.15 -0.85 57.11
CA GLY A 516 -0.93 -2.19 57.64
C GLY A 516 0.04 -2.18 58.83
N GLU A 517 1.19 -1.52 58.69
CA GLU A 517 2.17 -1.36 59.77
C GLU A 517 1.61 -0.56 60.95
N ARG A 518 0.86 0.52 60.70
CA ARG A 518 0.18 1.31 61.74
C ARG A 518 -0.86 0.48 62.49
N ARG A 519 -1.66 -0.35 61.79
CA ARG A 519 -2.58 -1.32 62.44
C ARG A 519 -1.81 -2.38 63.23
N ALA A 520 -0.72 -2.92 62.68
CA ALA A 520 0.09 -3.92 63.35
C ALA A 520 0.87 -3.37 64.56
N THR A 521 1.25 -2.08 64.59
CA THR A 521 1.80 -1.43 65.78
C THR A 521 0.71 -1.16 66.82
N GLN A 522 -0.46 -0.64 66.42
CA GLN A 522 -1.62 -0.48 67.31
C GLN A 522 -2.04 -1.81 67.96
N GLN A 523 -2.14 -2.90 67.19
CA GLN A 523 -2.45 -4.22 67.74
C GLN A 523 -1.37 -4.70 68.72
N ARG A 524 -0.08 -4.59 68.38
CA ARG A 524 1.01 -4.94 69.31
C ARG A 524 0.99 -4.10 70.58
N ILE A 525 0.59 -2.81 70.51
CA ILE A 525 0.43 -1.94 71.68
C ILE A 525 -0.76 -2.41 72.52
N ALA A 526 -1.92 -2.70 71.92
CA ALA A 526 -3.09 -3.21 72.62
C ALA A 526 -2.82 -4.57 73.30
N GLU A 527 -2.16 -5.50 72.60
CA GLU A 527 -1.71 -6.77 73.18
C GLU A 527 -0.72 -6.57 74.34
N ASN A 528 0.20 -5.60 74.23
CA ASN A 528 1.17 -5.29 75.28
C ASN A 528 0.54 -4.55 76.48
N LEU A 529 -0.59 -3.87 76.29
CA LEU A 529 -1.40 -3.29 77.36
C LEU A 529 -2.23 -4.38 78.07
N ALA A 530 -2.86 -5.29 77.34
CA ALA A 530 -3.54 -6.46 77.91
C ALA A 530 -2.57 -7.37 78.70
N LYS A 531 -1.32 -7.54 78.21
CA LYS A 531 -0.21 -8.21 78.93
C LYS A 531 0.31 -7.40 80.15
N LEU A 532 -0.15 -6.16 80.35
CA LEU A 532 0.16 -5.30 81.50
C LEU A 532 -0.96 -5.30 82.54
N GLU A 533 -2.22 -5.28 82.09
CA GLU A 533 -3.40 -5.48 82.93
C GLU A 533 -3.44 -6.91 83.51
N GLY A 534 -2.85 -7.87 82.79
CA GLY A 534 -2.59 -9.25 83.23
C GLY A 534 -1.55 -9.41 84.36
N GLY A 535 -1.62 -8.59 85.41
CA GLY A 535 -1.12 -8.89 86.75
C GLY A 535 0.36 -9.30 86.91
N GLY A 536 1.31 -8.39 86.63
CA GLY A 536 2.74 -8.63 86.91
C GLY A 536 3.53 -7.35 87.19
N GLY A 537 3.92 -7.12 88.45
CA GLY A 537 4.66 -5.93 88.87
C GLY A 537 6.09 -5.86 88.31
N ILE A 538 6.53 -4.68 87.87
CA ILE A 538 7.87 -4.45 87.31
C ILE A 538 8.89 -4.25 88.45
N PRO A 539 9.99 -5.02 88.47
CA PRO A 539 11.29 -4.36 88.35
C PRO A 539 12.28 -5.15 87.45
N GLY A 540 13.18 -4.44 86.74
CA GLY A 540 14.42 -5.01 86.18
C GLY A 540 14.58 -5.01 84.64
N PRO A 541 14.06 -6.00 83.88
CA PRO A 541 14.65 -6.37 82.58
C PRO A 541 14.43 -5.38 81.41
N ARG A 542 13.35 -4.59 81.45
CA ARG A 542 12.80 -3.85 80.29
C ARG A 542 13.79 -2.87 79.63
N ASN A 543 14.70 -2.28 80.40
CA ASN A 543 15.63 -1.27 79.89
C ASN A 543 16.71 -1.89 79.00
N HIS A 544 17.16 -3.12 79.27
CA HIS A 544 18.20 -3.78 78.47
C HIS A 544 17.68 -4.30 77.12
N SER A 545 16.40 -4.71 77.01
CA SER A 545 15.81 -5.04 75.71
C SER A 545 15.64 -3.80 74.85
N ILE A 546 15.10 -2.71 75.42
CA ILE A 546 14.92 -1.42 74.71
C ILE A 546 16.27 -0.87 74.22
N LEU A 547 17.32 -0.87 75.04
CA LEU A 547 18.66 -0.43 74.61
C LEU A 547 19.24 -1.29 73.48
N ARG A 548 19.03 -2.62 73.52
CA ARG A 548 19.46 -3.55 72.46
C ARG A 548 18.68 -3.33 71.16
N GLU A 549 17.38 -3.06 71.25
CA GLU A 549 16.53 -2.72 70.10
C GLU A 549 16.95 -1.39 69.48
N LEU A 550 17.21 -0.35 70.28
CA LEU A 550 17.73 0.95 69.82
C LEU A 550 19.11 0.84 69.15
N GLN A 551 19.99 -0.02 69.67
CA GLN A 551 21.28 -0.31 69.03
C GLN A 551 21.09 -1.02 67.67
N ALA A 552 20.14 -1.95 67.59
CA ALA A 552 19.81 -2.67 66.36
C ALA A 552 19.07 -1.80 65.33
N THR A 553 18.24 -0.83 65.74
CA THR A 553 17.65 0.16 64.82
C THR A 553 18.71 1.12 64.31
N LEU A 554 19.62 1.62 65.16
CA LEU A 554 20.73 2.48 64.74
C LEU A 554 21.66 1.78 63.72
N GLN A 555 21.95 0.49 63.90
CA GLN A 555 22.74 -0.28 62.92
C GLN A 555 22.00 -0.50 61.59
N ARG A 556 20.67 -0.72 61.63
CA ARG A 556 19.84 -0.75 60.42
C ARG A 556 19.79 0.61 59.73
N GLU A 557 19.66 1.69 60.47
CA GLU A 557 19.62 3.07 59.98
C GLU A 557 20.95 3.44 59.30
N GLN A 558 22.09 3.12 59.92
CA GLN A 558 23.43 3.30 59.31
C GLN A 558 23.64 2.45 58.05
N SER A 559 23.17 1.20 58.02
CA SER A 559 23.30 0.35 56.82
C SER A 559 22.34 0.78 55.69
N LEU A 560 21.16 1.31 56.01
CA LEU A 560 20.27 1.97 55.06
C LEU A 560 20.92 3.26 54.51
N ARG A 561 21.52 4.11 55.34
CA ARG A 561 22.29 5.28 54.88
C ARG A 561 23.39 4.89 53.89
N LYS A 562 24.18 3.85 54.20
CA LYS A 562 25.22 3.33 53.30
C LYS A 562 24.65 2.81 51.98
N ARG A 563 23.53 2.08 52.01
CA ARG A 563 22.83 1.64 50.78
C ARG A 563 22.29 2.80 49.96
N VAL A 564 21.73 3.83 50.60
CA VAL A 564 21.23 5.04 49.92
C VAL A 564 22.38 5.86 49.30
N ALA A 565 23.54 5.93 49.95
CA ALA A 565 24.74 6.54 49.38
C ALA A 565 25.22 5.78 48.12
N ALA A 566 25.42 4.47 48.22
CA ALA A 566 25.84 3.64 47.09
C ALA A 566 24.83 3.65 45.91
N LEU A 567 23.52 3.72 46.19
CA LEU A 567 22.48 3.87 45.16
C LEU A 567 22.50 5.25 44.50
N ARG A 568 22.88 6.32 45.22
CA ARG A 568 23.09 7.65 44.63
C ARG A 568 24.33 7.66 43.74
N GLU A 569 25.46 7.18 44.25
CA GLU A 569 26.73 7.08 43.50
C GLU A 569 26.56 6.25 42.20
N SER A 570 25.82 5.13 42.26
CA SER A 570 25.51 4.29 41.10
C SER A 570 24.51 4.94 40.13
N LEU A 571 23.56 5.74 40.62
CA LEU A 571 22.65 6.52 39.78
C LEU A 571 23.39 7.67 39.09
N ASP A 572 24.25 8.37 39.81
CA ASP A 572 25.05 9.47 39.28
C ASP A 572 26.06 8.97 38.22
N SER A 573 26.71 7.82 38.44
CA SER A 573 27.56 7.20 37.42
C SER A 573 26.76 6.82 36.18
N ALA A 574 25.63 6.12 36.33
CA ALA A 574 24.76 5.74 35.22
C ALA A 574 24.17 6.95 34.47
N LEU A 575 23.92 8.07 35.17
CA LEU A 575 23.54 9.34 34.56
C LEU A 575 24.70 9.94 33.74
N THR A 576 25.94 9.89 34.24
CA THR A 576 27.11 10.35 33.47
C THR A 576 27.35 9.50 32.23
N ASP A 577 27.32 8.16 32.32
CA ASP A 577 27.44 7.25 31.18
C ASP A 577 26.31 7.46 30.16
N SER A 578 25.08 7.68 30.66
CA SER A 578 23.95 8.08 29.83
C SER A 578 24.22 9.41 29.08
N THR A 579 24.87 10.40 29.69
CA THR A 579 25.20 11.66 29.00
C THR A 579 26.33 11.51 27.98
N THR A 580 27.36 10.71 28.27
CA THR A 580 28.49 10.48 27.34
C THR A 580 28.03 9.67 26.13
N GLN A 581 27.25 8.60 26.32
CA GLN A 581 26.68 7.83 25.22
C GLN A 581 25.71 8.67 24.38
N ARG A 582 24.84 9.49 24.99
CA ARG A 582 24.01 10.46 24.27
C ARG A 582 24.83 11.50 23.50
N ARG A 583 26.05 11.83 23.92
CA ARG A 583 26.97 12.70 23.17
C ARG A 583 27.57 11.96 21.98
N ILE A 584 28.11 10.75 22.18
CA ILE A 584 28.72 9.93 21.12
C ILE A 584 27.70 9.67 20.01
N ASN A 585 26.49 9.21 20.35
CA ASN A 585 25.42 8.94 19.39
C ASN A 585 25.03 10.19 18.56
N ARG A 586 25.07 11.40 19.15
CA ARG A 586 24.87 12.66 18.40
C ARG A 586 26.00 12.96 17.43
N GLU A 587 27.26 12.77 17.85
CA GLU A 587 28.44 12.99 17.02
C GLU A 587 28.52 11.98 15.85
N GLU A 588 28.04 10.75 16.05
CA GLU A 588 27.89 9.74 15.00
C GLU A 588 26.74 10.04 14.04
N ILE A 589 25.57 10.43 14.54
CA ILE A 589 24.46 10.91 13.70
C ILE A 589 24.90 12.12 12.86
N ALA A 590 25.72 13.01 13.41
CA ALA A 590 26.30 14.15 12.69
C ALA A 590 27.39 13.74 11.68
N ARG A 591 28.12 12.64 11.91
CA ARG A 591 29.01 12.03 10.90
C ARG A 591 28.20 11.40 9.76
N LEU A 592 27.23 10.54 10.08
CA LEU A 592 26.35 9.87 9.10
C LEU A 592 25.56 10.88 8.24
N SER A 593 25.03 11.94 8.84
CA SER A 593 24.34 13.02 8.09
C SER A 593 25.27 13.74 7.12
N ARG A 594 26.55 13.98 7.49
CA ARG A 594 27.55 14.58 6.60
C ARG A 594 27.87 13.65 5.41
N TYR A 595 28.06 12.35 5.65
CA TYR A 595 28.27 11.37 4.57
C TYR A 595 27.05 11.25 3.65
N HIS A 596 25.84 11.13 4.20
CA HIS A 596 24.59 11.05 3.42
C HIS A 596 24.39 12.31 2.56
N ASN A 597 24.65 13.50 3.10
CA ASN A 597 24.57 14.75 2.34
C ASN A 597 25.64 14.82 1.24
N LYS A 598 26.87 14.37 1.51
CA LYS A 598 27.94 14.30 0.49
C LYS A 598 27.57 13.35 -0.64
N VAL A 599 27.16 12.11 -0.34
CA VAL A 599 26.72 11.11 -1.34
C VAL A 599 25.47 11.58 -2.11
N SER A 600 24.53 12.25 -1.44
CA SER A 600 23.38 12.87 -2.11
C SER A 600 23.78 14.00 -3.05
N SER A 601 24.77 14.82 -2.67
CA SER A 601 25.30 15.89 -3.53
C SER A 601 26.03 15.34 -4.76
N THR A 602 26.86 14.31 -4.61
CA THR A 602 27.56 13.68 -5.73
C THR A 602 26.59 12.97 -6.66
N SER A 603 25.63 12.21 -6.12
CA SER A 603 24.56 11.54 -6.89
C SER A 603 23.61 12.50 -7.62
N ARG A 604 23.41 13.72 -7.10
CA ARG A 604 22.71 14.79 -7.83
C ARG A 604 23.58 15.39 -8.93
N SER A 605 24.87 15.62 -8.66
CA SER A 605 25.80 16.19 -9.64
C SER A 605 26.08 15.24 -10.82
N SER A 606 26.19 13.93 -10.57
CA SER A 606 26.36 12.93 -11.62
C SER A 606 25.09 12.84 -12.47
N ARG A 607 23.90 12.78 -11.87
CA ARG A 607 22.63 12.79 -12.62
C ARG A 607 22.47 14.03 -13.51
N LYS A 608 22.85 15.22 -13.03
CA LYS A 608 22.90 16.42 -13.89
C LYS A 608 23.84 16.24 -15.08
N LYS A 609 25.07 15.79 -14.86
CA LYS A 609 26.03 15.53 -15.96
C LYS A 609 25.49 14.54 -17.01
N HIS A 610 24.88 13.44 -16.58
CA HIS A 610 24.27 12.46 -17.50
C HIS A 610 23.07 13.06 -18.26
N GLN A 611 22.22 13.84 -17.59
CA GLN A 611 21.10 14.54 -18.23
C GLN A 611 21.58 15.57 -19.26
N GLU A 612 22.65 16.32 -18.97
CA GLU A 612 23.28 17.21 -19.95
C GLU A 612 23.96 16.45 -21.10
N GLN A 613 24.48 15.24 -20.87
CA GLN A 613 25.05 14.40 -21.94
C GLN A 613 23.94 13.88 -22.86
N LEU A 614 22.85 13.37 -22.30
CA LEU A 614 21.66 12.97 -23.06
C LEU A 614 21.11 14.15 -23.86
N TRP A 615 20.92 15.33 -23.26
CA TRP A 615 20.44 16.51 -23.97
C TRP A 615 21.34 16.97 -25.13
N ARG A 616 22.68 16.81 -25.00
CA ARG A 616 23.61 17.07 -26.12
C ARG A 616 23.44 16.06 -27.26
N LEU A 617 23.26 14.78 -26.93
CA LEU A 617 23.01 13.71 -27.91
C LEU A 617 21.64 13.85 -28.58
N GLU A 618 20.58 14.10 -27.81
CA GLU A 618 19.22 14.42 -28.31
C GLU A 618 19.26 15.59 -29.30
N LYS A 619 19.99 16.66 -28.98
CA LYS A 619 20.18 17.81 -29.89
C LYS A 619 20.97 17.45 -31.15
N GLN A 620 21.97 16.57 -31.06
CA GLN A 620 22.72 16.10 -32.24
C GLN A 620 21.84 15.21 -33.13
N ILE A 621 21.07 14.28 -32.54
CA ILE A 621 20.13 13.40 -33.25
C ILE A 621 19.05 14.25 -33.94
N ALA A 622 18.49 15.26 -33.27
CA ALA A 622 17.54 16.19 -33.87
C ALA A 622 18.11 16.87 -35.12
N VAL A 623 19.31 17.47 -35.01
CA VAL A 623 19.99 18.13 -36.15
C VAL A 623 20.34 17.16 -37.28
N MET A 624 20.65 15.89 -36.99
CA MET A 624 20.84 14.86 -38.02
C MET A 624 19.51 14.46 -38.69
N SER A 625 18.43 14.27 -37.91
CA SER A 625 17.10 13.99 -38.48
C SER A 625 16.56 15.16 -39.33
N GLU A 626 16.86 16.41 -38.97
CA GLU A 626 16.56 17.60 -39.79
C GLU A 626 17.41 17.72 -41.06
N ARG A 627 18.47 16.91 -41.22
CA ARG A 627 19.24 16.80 -42.46
C ARG A 627 18.71 15.67 -43.31
N HIS A 628 18.56 14.48 -42.74
CA HIS A 628 18.00 13.32 -43.44
C HIS A 628 16.59 13.60 -43.98
N ALA A 629 15.72 14.26 -43.21
CA ALA A 629 14.39 14.68 -43.70
C ALA A 629 14.42 15.75 -44.82
N LYS A 630 15.56 16.43 -45.05
CA LYS A 630 15.77 17.32 -46.21
C LYS A 630 16.35 16.56 -47.39
N GLU A 631 17.33 15.69 -47.14
CA GLU A 631 17.90 14.77 -48.13
C GLU A 631 16.79 13.88 -48.73
N GLU A 632 15.90 13.33 -47.91
CA GLU A 632 14.70 12.59 -48.31
C GLU A 632 13.71 13.44 -49.13
N ALA A 633 13.46 14.69 -48.71
CA ALA A 633 12.54 15.58 -49.42
C ALA A 633 13.10 16.08 -50.77
N GLU A 634 14.40 16.35 -50.84
CA GLU A 634 15.11 16.68 -52.08
C GLU A 634 15.09 15.48 -53.04
N LEU A 635 15.35 14.26 -52.53
CA LEU A 635 15.25 13.03 -53.32
C LEU A 635 13.81 12.78 -53.82
N SER A 636 12.79 12.92 -52.97
CA SER A 636 11.37 12.83 -53.37
C SER A 636 11.04 13.81 -54.50
N ALA A 637 11.41 15.08 -54.35
CA ALA A 637 11.19 16.09 -55.37
C ALA A 637 11.94 15.78 -56.69
N THR A 638 13.13 15.16 -56.64
CA THR A 638 13.80 14.68 -57.87
C THR A 638 13.13 13.45 -58.50
N LEU A 639 12.52 12.57 -57.71
CA LEU A 639 11.74 11.44 -58.23
C LEU A 639 10.46 11.94 -58.89
N GLU A 640 9.66 12.77 -58.21
CA GLU A 640 8.45 13.41 -58.75
C GLU A 640 8.75 14.17 -60.07
N ALA A 641 9.85 14.92 -60.12
CA ALA A 641 10.27 15.64 -61.32
C ALA A 641 10.84 14.75 -62.45
N MET A 642 11.14 13.47 -62.18
CA MET A 642 11.54 12.48 -63.17
C MET A 642 10.35 11.61 -63.61
N GLU A 643 9.37 11.38 -62.73
CA GLU A 643 8.08 10.76 -63.05
C GLU A 643 7.26 11.66 -63.98
N TRP A 644 7.12 12.94 -63.65
CA TRP A 644 6.39 13.91 -64.49
C TRP A 644 6.98 14.02 -65.91
N LYS A 645 8.31 13.97 -66.04
CA LYS A 645 9.00 13.91 -67.35
C LYS A 645 8.76 12.59 -68.09
N ARG A 646 8.58 11.47 -67.39
CA ARG A 646 8.21 10.20 -68.04
C ARG A 646 6.78 10.29 -68.59
N GLU A 647 5.85 10.85 -67.82
CA GLU A 647 4.48 11.12 -68.27
C GLU A 647 4.46 12.02 -69.52
N GLU A 648 5.23 13.13 -69.54
CA GLU A 648 5.38 14.00 -70.73
C GLU A 648 5.97 13.26 -71.96
N THR A 649 6.73 12.18 -71.78
CA THR A 649 7.29 11.38 -72.90
C THR A 649 6.44 10.18 -73.34
N ILE A 650 5.29 9.95 -72.68
CA ILE A 650 4.37 8.83 -72.96
C ILE A 650 3.07 9.32 -73.63
N LEU A 651 2.84 10.64 -73.64
CA LEU A 651 1.71 11.33 -74.28
C LEU A 651 2.05 11.85 -75.70
#